data_AF-A0AAU9XBG5-F1
#
_entry.id   AF-A0AAU9XBG5-F1
#
_cell.length_a   1.000
_cell.length_b   1.000
_cell.length_c   1.000
_cell.angle_alpha   90.00
_cell.angle_beta   90.00
_cell.angle_gamma   90.00
#
_symmetry.space_group_name_H-M   'P 1'
#
loop_
_entity.id
_entity.type
_entity.pdbx_description
1 polymer ?
#
loop_
_entity_poly.entity_id
_entity_poly.type
_entity_poly.pdbx_seq_one_letter_code
_entity_poly.pdbx_strand_id
1 'polypeptide(L)'
;MGDLPNSFSHSLSIQSTEILRKERVGWTILATFIAAIGPVTFGYCVGYSSSALLDLQNENAPSDVRLSSEQASWFSSLLNVGAIVGSLIGGWAIDKFGRKGTIVLCAIPFEIGWLLISCAHHVSMFHAGRIITGLGIGVISLAYPVYVAEIATARLRGTLGAVNQLAIAAGILLSYSFGVLVHWRWLALIGAMLPALLVILMFPMPETPRWSLGNNRNSEAASALLWLRGPDFDVEEECLDVTVHFIQSSTDHQERLPWRDFLLPSILKPLLISIGLMIFQQFSGVNAVIFNAASIFSNAGFSDAKLISITVGAVQFIGAGLGCLLMDKAGRRKILLMTGLVMCICHVVLGVYFEIYIPPTEKTPQADTLALLGSIHRSVPAKRISSLSITSLVVFNMFYALGWGPVAWLIMSEIFPQRARGQAGGIATLINWTCSFIVTQTYQSMADTLSIQGVYWFYAGCCFFAFIFSLPFNEVSNMAEFEKSHIHSPCSQSNEMSAIQDRVDRSILATFIAALGPVSFGFCLGYSSSALLDLQSTDAPSAVRLSDDQASWFSSLVTIGAIFGSVIGGWVIDKLGRKGTIMFCTIPFVLGWLLICFAQSVAMLYSGRIITGLGCGAISLTVPVYIAEISAARIRGTLGSVTNLAITVGLILAYVAGVFCHWRWLAFIGAIPPTLQVILMFSVPETPRWLLGKGRRSKALESLLWLRGPDADIEEECVTIRETIDRHEKFHLRELLSPEIAKPLAISVGLMAFQMLSGVDVVEFNAAGIFATAGFSNGKLAAITVGLVQFVAAGLGCVLMDKVGRRILLWPAALGMCVSLVTLGVYFLIYIPPKDGGSTSDAVSMLSSISHSVPAKNISWLSILCIVLFNLMFSLAWGPVAWLVMAEINPLRVRGFACSLAALTNWSMAFVVTYTYNSLVNALTIQGTYWVYAGISFLGFLFVYFLLPETKGKTLEEIEAIFNKDKHNYERID
;
A
#
# COMPACT_ATOMS: atom_id res chain seq x y z
N MET A 1 -49.78 -34.18 -15.66
CA MET A 1 -50.80 -33.13 -15.42
C MET A 1 -50.08 -31.80 -15.51
N GLY A 2 -50.29 -30.88 -16.44
CA GLY A 2 -51.18 -30.75 -17.60
C GLY A 2 -50.75 -29.41 -18.25
N ASP A 3 -50.90 -29.30 -19.56
CA ASP A 3 -50.49 -28.14 -20.36
C ASP A 3 -50.98 -26.80 -19.78
N LEU A 4 -50.04 -25.90 -19.49
CA LEU A 4 -50.31 -24.48 -19.28
C LEU A 4 -49.98 -23.72 -20.58
N PRO A 5 -50.84 -22.80 -21.07
CA PRO A 5 -50.72 -22.26 -22.42
C PRO A 5 -49.59 -21.21 -22.53
N ASN A 6 -48.87 -21.25 -23.65
CA ASN A 6 -47.85 -20.27 -24.09
C ASN A 6 -48.35 -18.81 -24.24
N SER A 7 -49.56 -18.48 -23.78
CA SER A 7 -50.10 -17.11 -23.78
C SER A 7 -49.77 -16.32 -22.52
N PHE A 8 -49.26 -16.95 -21.45
CA PHE A 8 -48.91 -16.28 -20.19
C PHE A 8 -47.53 -15.59 -20.20
N SER A 9 -46.60 -16.03 -21.07
CA SER A 9 -45.25 -15.45 -21.15
C SER A 9 -45.21 -14.12 -21.92
N HIS A 10 -46.18 -13.89 -22.83
CA HIS A 10 -46.25 -12.67 -23.62
C HIS A 10 -47.10 -11.57 -22.97
N SER A 11 -48.01 -11.89 -22.05
CA SER A 11 -48.73 -10.89 -21.25
C SER A 11 -47.88 -10.32 -20.12
N LEU A 12 -47.00 -11.14 -19.53
CA LEU A 12 -46.03 -10.71 -18.51
C LEU A 12 -44.94 -9.78 -19.06
N SER A 13 -44.50 -9.95 -20.32
CA SER A 13 -43.48 -9.10 -20.95
C SER A 13 -44.00 -7.77 -21.48
N ILE A 14 -45.32 -7.63 -21.67
CA ILE A 14 -45.95 -6.39 -22.13
C ILE A 14 -46.54 -5.61 -20.94
N GLN A 15 -46.98 -6.27 -19.85
CA GLN A 15 -47.33 -5.58 -18.60
C GLN A 15 -46.11 -5.08 -17.81
N SER A 16 -44.93 -5.68 -17.95
CA SER A 16 -43.69 -5.26 -17.27
C SER A 16 -43.15 -3.91 -17.75
N THR A 17 -43.63 -3.39 -18.89
CA THR A 17 -43.09 -2.18 -19.51
C THR A 17 -43.96 -0.93 -19.25
N GLU A 18 -45.23 -1.12 -18.86
CA GLU A 18 -46.17 -0.01 -18.61
C GLU A 18 -46.51 0.22 -17.13
N ILE A 19 -46.12 -0.68 -16.21
CA ILE A 19 -46.23 -0.44 -14.76
C ILE A 19 -44.96 0.29 -14.26
N LEU A 20 -44.66 1.45 -14.83
CA LEU A 20 -43.77 2.44 -14.20
C LEU A 20 -44.55 3.10 -13.05
N ARG A 21 -44.79 2.33 -11.98
CA ARG A 21 -45.48 2.76 -10.76
C ARG A 21 -44.69 3.89 -10.10
N LYS A 22 -45.40 4.97 -9.74
CA LYS A 22 -44.91 6.20 -9.11
C LYS A 22 -44.15 5.94 -7.80
N GLU A 23 -42.86 5.62 -7.86
CA GLU A 23 -42.01 5.63 -6.67
C GLU A 23 -41.92 7.07 -6.11
N ARG A 24 -42.26 7.25 -4.83
CA ARG A 24 -42.03 8.53 -4.14
C ARG A 24 -40.59 8.59 -3.65
N VAL A 25 -39.68 8.95 -4.55
CA VAL A 25 -38.24 9.12 -4.28
C VAL A 25 -37.94 10.10 -3.13
N GLY A 26 -38.86 11.03 -2.84
CA GLY A 26 -38.70 12.08 -1.83
C GLY A 26 -38.31 11.58 -0.42
N TRP A 27 -38.87 10.45 0.04
CA TRP A 27 -38.56 9.92 1.37
C TRP A 27 -37.15 9.32 1.45
N THR A 28 -36.69 8.67 0.38
CA THR A 28 -35.32 8.15 0.30
C THR A 28 -34.30 9.29 0.28
N ILE A 29 -34.60 10.38 -0.45
CA ILE A 29 -33.79 11.59 -0.45
C ILE A 29 -33.75 12.20 0.96
N LEU A 30 -34.91 12.35 1.62
CA LEU A 30 -35.00 12.90 2.97
C LEU A 30 -34.15 12.09 3.98
N ALA A 31 -34.26 10.77 3.97
CA ALA A 31 -33.47 9.90 4.84
C ALA A 31 -31.96 10.02 4.57
N THR A 32 -31.57 10.18 3.30
CA THR A 32 -30.16 10.39 2.91
C THR A 32 -29.62 11.70 3.48
N PHE A 33 -30.36 12.82 3.32
CA PHE A 33 -29.94 14.13 3.82
C PHE A 33 -29.95 14.23 5.36
N ILE A 34 -30.87 13.54 6.05
CA ILE A 34 -30.86 13.46 7.52
C ILE A 34 -29.64 12.69 8.00
N ALA A 35 -29.38 11.52 7.42
CA ALA A 35 -28.19 10.74 7.75
C ALA A 35 -26.89 11.50 7.40
N ALA A 36 -26.94 12.41 6.43
CA ALA A 36 -25.80 13.21 5.97
C ALA A 36 -25.27 14.19 7.04
N ILE A 37 -26.03 14.47 8.11
CA ILE A 37 -25.56 15.26 9.25
C ILE A 37 -24.34 14.61 9.92
N GLY A 38 -24.24 13.28 9.89
CA GLY A 38 -23.04 12.56 10.35
C GLY A 38 -21.79 12.94 9.54
N PRO A 39 -21.79 12.72 8.20
CA PRO A 39 -20.74 13.24 7.32
C PRO A 39 -20.49 14.76 7.40
N VAL A 40 -21.51 15.60 7.65
CA VAL A 40 -21.31 17.03 7.94
C VAL A 40 -20.47 17.21 9.22
N THR A 41 -20.78 16.48 10.29
CA THR A 41 -20.01 16.49 11.54
C THR A 41 -18.58 16.05 11.30
N PHE A 42 -18.38 15.02 10.48
CA PHE A 42 -17.05 14.58 10.05
C PHE A 42 -16.29 15.71 9.33
N GLY A 43 -16.88 16.33 8.31
CA GLY A 43 -16.29 17.47 7.61
C GLY A 43 -15.97 18.64 8.54
N TYR A 44 -16.84 18.90 9.52
CA TYR A 44 -16.62 19.94 10.53
C TYR A 44 -15.41 19.64 11.41
N CYS A 45 -15.23 18.40 11.89
CA CYS A 45 -14.07 17.98 12.67
C CYS A 45 -12.75 18.16 11.90
N VAL A 46 -12.79 17.91 10.60
CA VAL A 46 -11.66 18.08 9.67
C VAL A 46 -11.33 19.56 9.48
N GLY A 47 -12.34 20.40 9.17
CA GLY A 47 -12.15 21.84 8.98
C GLY A 47 -11.75 22.58 10.26
N TYR A 48 -12.19 22.08 11.42
CA TYR A 48 -11.91 22.71 12.72
C TYR A 48 -10.42 22.84 12.99
N SER A 49 -9.63 21.86 12.58
CA SER A 49 -8.18 21.88 12.77
C SER A 49 -7.54 23.10 12.13
N SER A 50 -7.83 23.36 10.86
CA SER A 50 -7.23 24.46 10.12
C SER A 50 -7.62 25.82 10.71
N SER A 51 -8.89 26.00 11.10
CA SER A 51 -9.36 27.26 11.70
C SER A 51 -8.85 27.48 13.12
N ALA A 52 -8.86 26.44 13.97
CA ALA A 52 -8.44 26.53 15.36
C ALA A 52 -6.92 26.60 15.53
N LEU A 53 -6.15 25.95 14.64
CA LEU A 53 -4.70 25.88 14.75
C LEU A 53 -4.03 27.26 14.71
N LEU A 54 -4.52 28.16 13.84
CA LEU A 54 -4.02 29.55 13.79
C LEU A 54 -4.27 30.31 15.09
N ASP A 55 -5.39 30.08 15.77
CA ASP A 55 -5.69 30.72 17.05
C ASP A 55 -4.86 30.14 18.19
N LEU A 56 -4.62 28.83 18.16
CA LEU A 56 -3.86 28.09 19.19
C LEU A 56 -2.34 28.27 19.06
N GLN A 57 -1.84 28.65 17.89
CA GLN A 57 -0.42 28.96 17.67
C GLN A 57 -0.09 30.46 17.83
N ASN A 58 -1.11 31.32 17.91
CA ASN A 58 -0.93 32.76 18.02
C ASN A 58 -0.16 33.13 19.32
N GLU A 59 0.73 34.12 19.23
CA GLU A 59 1.57 34.53 20.36
C GLU A 59 0.78 35.10 21.53
N ASN A 60 -0.40 35.66 21.24
CA ASN A 60 -1.30 36.24 22.22
C ASN A 60 -2.19 35.20 22.95
N ALA A 61 -2.05 33.90 22.63
CA ALA A 61 -2.81 32.84 23.29
C ALA A 61 -2.25 32.54 24.70
N PRO A 62 -3.10 32.17 25.68
CA PRO A 62 -2.64 31.77 27.02
C PRO A 62 -1.61 30.63 26.95
N SER A 63 -0.53 30.72 27.73
CA SER A 63 0.59 29.76 27.73
C SER A 63 0.14 28.30 27.92
N ASP A 64 -0.93 28.09 28.69
CA ASP A 64 -1.40 26.76 29.06
C ASP A 64 -2.16 26.04 27.92
N VAL A 65 -2.52 26.80 26.88
CA VAL A 65 -3.32 26.35 25.72
C VAL A 65 -2.58 26.55 24.39
N ARG A 66 -1.49 27.32 24.38
CA ARG A 66 -0.67 27.58 23.19
C ARG A 66 0.02 26.29 22.73
N LEU A 67 -0.12 25.95 21.44
CA LEU A 67 0.48 24.77 20.84
C LEU A 67 1.85 25.10 20.23
N SER A 68 2.87 24.29 20.56
CA SER A 68 4.13 24.28 19.81
C SER A 68 3.93 23.75 18.38
N SER A 69 4.91 23.92 17.48
CA SER A 69 4.86 23.36 16.12
C SER A 69 4.70 21.83 16.13
N GLU A 70 5.36 21.15 17.06
CA GLU A 70 5.25 19.70 17.26
C GLU A 70 3.86 19.32 17.79
N GLN A 71 3.37 20.02 18.82
CA GLN A 71 2.05 19.78 19.40
C GLN A 71 0.91 20.09 18.42
N ALA A 72 1.10 21.05 17.51
CA ALA A 72 0.18 21.36 16.43
C ALA A 72 0.08 20.22 15.40
N SER A 73 1.20 19.60 15.04
CA SER A 73 1.21 18.42 14.17
C SER A 73 0.41 17.27 14.80
N TRP A 74 0.66 16.99 16.08
CA TRP A 74 -0.09 15.99 16.85
C TRP A 74 -1.59 16.33 16.95
N PHE A 75 -1.93 17.59 17.21
CA PHE A 75 -3.31 18.05 17.26
C PHE A 75 -4.09 17.76 15.96
N SER A 76 -3.46 18.00 14.81
CA SER A 76 -4.04 17.72 13.50
C SER A 76 -4.17 16.22 13.22
N SER A 77 -3.18 15.40 13.58
CA SER A 77 -3.16 13.97 13.25
C SER A 77 -3.93 13.06 14.21
N LEU A 78 -4.09 13.43 15.48
CA LEU A 78 -4.69 12.55 16.50
C LEU A 78 -6.14 12.18 16.20
N LEU A 79 -6.82 12.99 15.39
CA LEU A 79 -8.11 12.67 14.82
C LEU A 79 -8.08 11.36 14.02
N ASN A 80 -7.04 11.17 13.21
CA ASN A 80 -6.86 9.97 12.40
C ASN A 80 -6.59 8.74 13.28
N VAL A 81 -5.85 8.90 14.39
CA VAL A 81 -5.63 7.81 15.37
C VAL A 81 -6.94 7.35 15.99
N GLY A 82 -7.81 8.29 16.37
CA GLY A 82 -9.16 7.98 16.82
C GLY A 82 -9.97 7.24 15.76
N ALA A 83 -9.86 7.66 14.50
CA ALA A 83 -10.60 7.07 13.39
C ALA A 83 -10.16 5.64 13.02
N ILE A 84 -8.88 5.31 13.20
CA ILE A 84 -8.34 3.92 13.08
C ILE A 84 -9.05 2.99 14.06
N VAL A 85 -9.20 3.41 15.33
CA VAL A 85 -9.91 2.63 16.34
C VAL A 85 -11.41 2.60 16.05
N GLY A 86 -11.97 3.75 15.66
CA GLY A 86 -13.38 3.89 15.31
C GLY A 86 -13.82 3.03 14.13
N SER A 87 -12.96 2.79 13.13
CA SER A 87 -13.31 1.99 11.96
C SER A 87 -13.46 0.50 12.28
N LEU A 88 -12.66 -0.03 13.21
CA LEU A 88 -12.79 -1.41 13.70
C LEU A 88 -14.06 -1.58 14.53
N ILE A 89 -14.33 -0.65 15.44
CA ILE A 89 -15.55 -0.64 16.24
C ILE A 89 -16.78 -0.47 15.34
N GLY A 90 -16.69 0.40 14.33
CA GLY A 90 -17.75 0.67 13.37
C GLY A 90 -18.14 -0.57 12.56
N GLY A 91 -17.16 -1.34 12.08
CA GLY A 91 -17.43 -2.60 11.37
C GLY A 91 -18.21 -3.59 12.22
N TRP A 92 -17.81 -3.76 13.49
CA TRP A 92 -18.54 -4.60 14.44
C TRP A 92 -19.92 -4.04 14.80
N ALA A 93 -20.04 -2.73 14.97
CA ALA A 93 -21.28 -2.07 15.36
C ALA A 93 -22.36 -2.16 14.27
N ILE A 94 -22.00 -2.00 12.99
CA ILE A 94 -22.95 -2.09 11.85
C ILE A 94 -23.59 -3.48 11.76
N ASP A 95 -22.81 -4.52 12.04
CA ASP A 95 -23.30 -5.89 12.00
C ASP A 95 -24.22 -6.16 13.20
N LYS A 96 -23.88 -5.65 14.40
CA LYS A 96 -24.60 -5.93 15.65
C LYS A 96 -25.84 -5.06 15.89
N PHE A 97 -25.73 -3.75 15.68
CA PHE A 97 -26.76 -2.75 16.04
C PHE A 97 -27.56 -2.25 14.84
N GLY A 98 -27.22 -2.68 13.62
CA GLY A 98 -27.79 -2.14 12.40
C GLY A 98 -27.13 -0.83 11.98
N ARG A 99 -27.54 -0.31 10.81
CA ARG A 99 -26.88 0.83 10.16
C ARG A 99 -27.34 2.13 10.83
N LYS A 100 -28.65 2.31 10.99
CA LYS A 100 -29.24 3.41 11.76
C LYS A 100 -28.72 3.40 13.20
N GLY A 101 -28.76 2.24 13.86
CA GLY A 101 -28.29 2.11 15.25
C GLY A 101 -26.84 2.59 15.40
N THR A 102 -25.97 2.22 14.47
CA THR A 102 -24.56 2.64 14.48
C THR A 102 -24.37 4.14 14.21
N ILE A 103 -25.16 4.73 13.30
CA ILE A 103 -25.15 6.18 13.05
C ILE A 103 -25.58 6.97 14.30
N VAL A 104 -26.57 6.47 15.06
CA VAL A 104 -26.98 7.13 16.30
C VAL A 104 -25.92 6.96 17.40
N LEU A 105 -25.34 5.76 17.54
CA LEU A 105 -24.28 5.50 18.53
C LEU A 105 -23.02 6.32 18.29
N CYS A 106 -22.71 6.69 17.03
CA CYS A 106 -21.54 7.51 16.73
C CYS A 106 -21.65 8.96 17.24
N ALA A 107 -22.86 9.43 17.57
CA ALA A 107 -23.05 10.77 18.13
C ALA A 107 -22.42 10.90 19.54
N ILE A 108 -22.40 9.83 20.33
CA ILE A 108 -21.85 9.81 21.69
C ILE A 108 -20.38 10.24 21.73
N PRO A 109 -19.45 9.59 20.98
CA PRO A 109 -18.06 10.05 20.95
C PRO A 109 -17.93 11.45 20.34
N PHE A 110 -18.75 11.85 19.37
CA PHE A 110 -18.69 13.23 18.88
C PHE A 110 -19.02 14.26 19.95
N GLU A 111 -20.09 14.06 20.72
CA GLU A 111 -20.48 14.96 21.82
C GLU A 111 -19.41 15.06 22.90
N ILE A 112 -18.94 13.91 23.41
CA ILE A 112 -17.91 13.88 24.45
C ILE A 112 -16.65 14.59 23.95
N GLY A 113 -16.24 14.34 22.71
CA GLY A 113 -15.06 14.95 22.12
C GLY A 113 -15.19 16.47 21.97
N TRP A 114 -16.32 16.98 21.49
CA TRP A 114 -16.54 18.42 21.33
C TRP A 114 -16.67 19.17 22.66
N LEU A 115 -17.35 18.58 23.64
CA LEU A 115 -17.44 19.14 24.99
C LEU A 115 -16.08 19.17 25.67
N LEU A 116 -15.26 18.13 25.48
CA LEU A 116 -13.91 18.09 26.04
C LEU A 116 -12.99 19.14 25.41
N ILE A 117 -13.11 19.37 24.09
CA ILE A 117 -12.39 20.43 23.40
C ILE A 117 -12.87 21.81 23.87
N SER A 118 -14.18 22.07 23.95
CA SER A 118 -14.69 23.39 24.33
C SER A 118 -14.33 23.77 25.77
N CYS A 119 -14.31 22.79 26.69
CA CYS A 119 -13.91 22.96 28.07
C CYS A 119 -12.39 22.77 28.31
N ALA A 120 -11.55 22.74 27.26
CA ALA A 120 -10.13 22.50 27.41
C ALA A 120 -9.41 23.64 28.15
N HIS A 121 -8.60 23.27 29.14
CA HIS A 121 -7.68 24.15 29.90
C HIS A 121 -6.22 23.71 29.78
N HIS A 122 -5.97 22.50 29.27
CA HIS A 122 -4.64 21.93 29.05
C HIS A 122 -4.55 21.30 27.65
N VAL A 123 -3.34 21.27 27.09
CA VAL A 123 -3.05 20.65 25.78
C VAL A 123 -3.52 19.19 25.70
N SER A 124 -3.38 18.43 26.78
CA SER A 124 -3.81 17.01 26.86
C SER A 124 -5.31 16.83 26.65
N MET A 125 -6.15 17.79 27.07
CA MET A 125 -7.60 17.74 26.86
C MET A 125 -7.96 17.89 25.38
N PHE A 126 -7.23 18.73 24.63
CA PHE A 126 -7.38 18.80 23.17
C PHE A 126 -7.01 17.48 22.52
N HIS A 127 -5.89 16.88 22.93
CA HIS A 127 -5.41 15.61 22.37
C HIS A 127 -6.43 14.50 22.61
N ALA A 128 -6.94 14.38 23.84
CA ALA A 128 -8.01 13.44 24.18
C ALA A 128 -9.30 13.71 23.39
N GLY A 129 -9.74 14.97 23.29
CA GLY A 129 -10.93 15.34 22.54
C GLY A 129 -10.82 15.03 21.04
N ARG A 130 -9.63 15.21 20.45
CA ARG A 130 -9.35 14.86 19.05
C ARG A 130 -9.38 13.35 18.81
N ILE A 131 -8.84 12.55 19.72
CA ILE A 131 -8.94 11.08 19.63
C ILE A 131 -10.41 10.64 19.72
N ILE A 132 -11.17 11.20 20.66
CA ILE A 132 -12.57 10.80 20.88
C ILE A 132 -13.47 11.22 19.71
N THR A 133 -13.34 12.46 19.20
CA THR A 133 -14.04 12.89 17.97
C THR A 133 -13.60 12.04 16.76
N GLY A 134 -12.33 11.66 16.69
CA GLY A 134 -11.79 10.75 15.68
C GLY A 134 -12.48 9.38 15.71
N LEU A 135 -12.77 8.83 16.89
CA LEU A 135 -13.51 7.58 17.02
C LEU A 135 -14.89 7.66 16.36
N GLY A 136 -15.59 8.78 16.54
CA GLY A 136 -16.85 9.07 15.83
C GLY A 136 -16.69 9.07 14.31
N ILE A 137 -15.61 9.68 13.79
CA ILE A 137 -15.29 9.71 12.35
C ILE A 137 -15.08 8.31 11.78
N GLY A 138 -14.31 7.47 12.47
CA GLY A 138 -14.05 6.10 12.05
C GLY A 138 -15.34 5.28 11.91
N VAL A 139 -16.29 5.48 12.82
CA VAL A 139 -17.60 4.79 12.79
C VAL A 139 -18.48 5.34 11.65
N ILE A 140 -18.65 6.66 11.55
CA ILE A 140 -19.57 7.27 10.58
C ILE A 140 -19.09 7.14 9.13
N SER A 141 -17.77 7.16 8.91
CA SER A 141 -17.17 7.01 7.56
C SER A 141 -17.50 5.66 6.93
N LEU A 142 -17.76 4.63 7.75
CA LEU A 142 -18.26 3.34 7.28
C LEU A 142 -19.79 3.26 7.28
N ALA A 143 -20.45 3.73 8.35
CA ALA A 143 -21.88 3.52 8.55
C ALA A 143 -22.76 4.29 7.54
N TYR A 144 -22.41 5.54 7.22
CA TYR A 144 -23.21 6.35 6.31
C TYR A 144 -23.23 5.82 4.86
N PRO A 145 -22.08 5.55 4.20
CA PRO A 145 -22.09 5.04 2.83
C PRO A 145 -22.86 3.72 2.71
N VAL A 146 -22.74 2.82 3.70
CA VAL A 146 -23.48 1.55 3.73
C VAL A 146 -24.98 1.77 3.89
N TYR A 147 -25.40 2.67 4.79
CA TYR A 147 -26.82 3.01 4.97
C TYR A 147 -27.43 3.53 3.66
N VAL A 148 -26.77 4.48 3.01
CA VAL A 148 -27.25 5.07 1.75
C VAL A 148 -27.29 4.04 0.61
N ALA A 149 -26.25 3.21 0.48
CA ALA A 149 -26.19 2.17 -0.55
C ALA A 149 -27.30 1.10 -0.41
N GLU A 150 -27.82 0.89 0.82
CA GLU A 150 -28.89 -0.07 1.09
C GLU A 150 -30.30 0.49 0.94
N ILE A 151 -30.51 1.80 1.17
CA ILE A 151 -31.83 2.44 0.96
C ILE A 151 -32.02 2.94 -0.47
N ALA A 152 -30.93 3.25 -1.18
CA ALA A 152 -30.98 3.84 -2.52
C ALA A 152 -31.34 2.81 -3.60
N THR A 153 -32.30 3.19 -4.46
CA THR A 153 -32.64 2.43 -5.67
C THR A 153 -31.48 2.45 -6.67
N ALA A 154 -31.42 1.45 -7.55
CA ALA A 154 -30.33 1.31 -8.52
C ALA A 154 -30.11 2.56 -9.38
N ARG A 155 -31.20 3.30 -9.69
CA ARG A 155 -31.18 4.53 -10.51
C ARG A 155 -30.50 5.72 -9.83
N LEU A 156 -30.58 5.82 -8.51
CA LEU A 156 -30.12 6.99 -7.74
C LEU A 156 -28.93 6.69 -6.84
N ARG A 157 -28.43 5.45 -6.87
CA ARG A 157 -27.41 4.97 -5.95
C ARG A 157 -26.11 5.77 -6.05
N GLY A 158 -25.68 6.13 -7.26
CA GLY A 158 -24.47 6.94 -7.43
C GLY A 158 -24.65 8.37 -6.94
N THR A 159 -25.74 9.04 -7.34
CA THR A 159 -26.04 10.40 -6.90
C THR A 159 -26.21 10.49 -5.39
N LEU A 160 -26.98 9.59 -4.76
CA LEU A 160 -27.19 9.60 -3.32
C LEU A 160 -25.92 9.20 -2.55
N GLY A 161 -25.14 8.24 -3.04
CA GLY A 161 -23.88 7.89 -2.43
C GLY A 161 -22.85 9.03 -2.47
N ALA A 162 -22.83 9.82 -3.55
CA ALA A 162 -21.99 11.00 -3.67
C ALA A 162 -22.38 12.14 -2.68
N VAL A 163 -23.61 12.13 -2.13
CA VAL A 163 -24.02 13.07 -1.06
C VAL A 163 -23.10 12.97 0.15
N ASN A 164 -22.44 11.82 0.38
CA ASN A 164 -21.42 11.68 1.44
C ASN A 164 -20.35 12.78 1.34
N GLN A 165 -19.75 12.94 0.15
CA GLN A 165 -18.69 13.93 -0.05
C GLN A 165 -19.26 15.35 -0.01
N LEU A 166 -20.47 15.56 -0.53
CA LEU A 166 -21.13 16.87 -0.48
C LEU A 166 -21.35 17.33 0.96
N ALA A 167 -21.77 16.41 1.83
CA ALA A 167 -21.97 16.65 3.24
C ALA A 167 -20.66 16.91 4.00
N ILE A 168 -19.60 16.14 3.70
CA ILE A 168 -18.25 16.41 4.24
C ILE A 168 -17.78 17.80 3.83
N ALA A 169 -17.92 18.16 2.55
CA ALA A 169 -17.54 19.48 2.05
C ALA A 169 -18.36 20.61 2.69
N ALA A 170 -19.66 20.38 2.94
CA ALA A 170 -20.52 21.31 3.67
C ALA A 170 -20.03 21.51 5.11
N GLY A 171 -19.63 20.44 5.80
CA GLY A 171 -19.05 20.51 7.15
C GLY A 171 -17.75 21.32 7.19
N ILE A 172 -16.85 21.11 6.22
CA ILE A 172 -15.60 21.87 6.08
C ILE A 172 -15.91 23.36 5.87
N LEU A 173 -16.83 23.67 4.95
CA LEU A 173 -17.24 25.05 4.67
C LEU A 173 -17.87 25.73 5.89
N LEU A 174 -18.71 25.01 6.65
CA LEU A 174 -19.30 25.52 7.89
C LEU A 174 -18.21 25.84 8.92
N SER A 175 -17.25 24.94 9.12
CA SER A 175 -16.15 25.17 10.04
C SER A 175 -15.30 26.38 9.63
N TYR A 176 -14.98 26.54 8.36
CA TYR A 176 -14.19 27.69 7.89
C TYR A 176 -14.93 29.01 8.01
N SER A 177 -16.23 29.01 7.71
CA SER A 177 -17.07 30.20 7.81
C SER A 177 -17.22 30.66 9.26
N PHE A 178 -17.53 29.76 10.19
CA PHE A 178 -17.61 30.10 11.61
C PHE A 178 -16.23 30.38 12.21
N GLY A 179 -15.17 29.72 11.75
CA GLY A 179 -13.80 29.93 12.24
C GLY A 179 -13.21 31.32 11.98
N VAL A 180 -13.80 32.08 11.06
CA VAL A 180 -13.51 33.52 10.86
C VAL A 180 -14.26 34.39 11.87
N LEU A 181 -15.47 33.98 12.26
CA LEU A 181 -16.41 34.79 13.05
C LEU A 181 -16.26 34.60 14.56
N VAL A 182 -15.86 33.41 15.00
CA VAL A 182 -15.86 33.03 16.43
C VAL A 182 -14.52 32.46 16.88
N HIS A 183 -14.23 32.63 18.17
CA HIS A 183 -13.06 32.04 18.82
C HIS A 183 -13.17 30.50 18.90
N TRP A 184 -12.03 29.79 18.92
CA TRP A 184 -11.94 28.32 18.85
C TRP A 184 -12.83 27.55 19.85
N ARG A 185 -13.10 28.13 21.03
CA ARG A 185 -14.01 27.58 22.06
C ARG A 185 -15.47 27.54 21.61
N TRP A 186 -15.95 28.67 21.08
CA TRP A 186 -17.31 28.79 20.57
C TRP A 186 -17.47 27.98 19.28
N LEU A 187 -16.42 27.90 18.47
CA LEU A 187 -16.37 27.00 17.32
C LEU A 187 -16.58 25.54 17.75
N ALA A 188 -15.90 25.08 18.81
CA ALA A 188 -16.10 23.73 19.34
C ALA A 188 -17.53 23.47 19.85
N LEU A 189 -18.17 24.46 20.49
CA LEU A 189 -19.56 24.37 20.94
C LEU A 189 -20.55 24.28 19.77
N ILE A 190 -20.32 25.00 18.68
CA ILE A 190 -21.12 24.85 17.44
C ILE A 190 -20.97 23.44 16.88
N GLY A 191 -19.75 22.88 16.92
CA GLY A 191 -19.48 21.48 16.55
C GLY A 191 -20.29 20.47 17.36
N ALA A 192 -20.51 20.71 18.66
CA ALA A 192 -21.33 19.86 19.51
C ALA A 192 -22.84 19.87 19.15
N MET A 193 -23.34 20.92 18.48
CA MET A 193 -24.76 20.97 18.10
C MET A 193 -25.10 20.01 16.95
N LEU A 194 -24.12 19.67 16.09
CA LEU A 194 -24.35 18.81 14.91
C LEU A 194 -24.67 17.34 15.28
N PRO A 195 -23.93 16.68 16.19
CA PRO A 195 -24.28 15.34 16.68
C PRO A 195 -25.64 15.29 17.40
N ALA A 196 -25.95 16.27 18.26
CA ALA A 196 -27.27 16.36 18.89
C ALA A 196 -28.40 16.42 17.86
N LEU A 197 -28.23 17.24 16.82
CA LEU A 197 -29.19 17.34 15.72
C LEU A 197 -29.32 16.01 14.94
N LEU A 198 -28.20 15.31 14.71
CA LEU A 198 -28.21 13.99 14.08
C LEU A 198 -29.07 13.00 14.87
N VAL A 199 -28.92 12.93 16.20
CA VAL A 199 -29.71 12.00 17.04
C VAL A 199 -31.19 12.30 16.97
N ILE A 200 -31.57 13.59 17.10
CA ILE A 200 -32.98 14.03 17.09
C ILE A 200 -33.64 13.68 15.75
N LEU A 201 -32.96 13.97 14.63
CA LEU A 201 -33.53 13.76 13.30
C LEU A 201 -33.44 12.31 12.81
N MET A 202 -32.46 11.53 13.28
CA MET A 202 -32.31 10.12 12.90
C MET A 202 -33.28 9.20 13.65
N PHE A 203 -33.78 9.58 14.83
CA PHE A 203 -34.73 8.77 15.61
C PHE A 203 -35.97 8.29 14.81
N PRO A 204 -36.68 9.15 14.05
CA PRO A 204 -37.85 8.74 13.24
C PRO A 204 -37.52 7.97 11.95
N MET A 205 -36.25 7.86 11.55
CA MET A 205 -35.88 7.18 10.30
C MET A 205 -35.96 5.65 10.43
N PRO A 206 -36.35 4.90 9.39
CA PRO A 206 -36.33 3.44 9.43
C PRO A 206 -34.90 2.87 9.36
N GLU A 207 -34.73 1.62 9.82
CA GLU A 207 -33.50 0.84 9.57
C GLU A 207 -33.49 0.31 8.12
N THR A 208 -32.33 -0.13 7.62
CA THR A 208 -32.23 -0.59 6.24
C THR A 208 -33.03 -1.90 6.01
N PRO A 209 -33.85 -1.98 4.95
CA PRO A 209 -34.66 -3.18 4.68
C PRO A 209 -33.83 -4.46 4.56
N ARG A 210 -32.64 -4.36 3.95
CA ARG A 210 -31.73 -5.49 3.72
C ARG A 210 -31.16 -6.07 5.02
N TRP A 211 -30.84 -5.23 6.00
CA TRP A 211 -30.39 -5.71 7.30
C TRP A 211 -31.53 -6.34 8.10
N SER A 212 -32.73 -5.77 8.04
CA SER A 212 -33.91 -6.32 8.71
C SER A 212 -34.29 -7.70 8.14
N LEU A 213 -34.28 -7.86 6.81
CA LEU A 213 -34.48 -9.16 6.16
C LEU A 213 -33.39 -10.17 6.55
N GLY A 214 -32.13 -9.76 6.58
CA GLY A 214 -31.01 -10.62 7.00
C GLY A 214 -31.07 -11.10 8.45
N ASN A 215 -31.85 -10.43 9.30
CA ASN A 215 -32.09 -10.82 10.71
C ASN A 215 -33.48 -11.45 10.93
N ASN A 216 -34.14 -11.93 9.85
CA ASN A 216 -35.48 -12.53 9.90
C ASN A 216 -36.59 -11.59 10.42
N ARG A 217 -36.42 -10.26 10.30
CA ARG A 217 -37.40 -9.25 10.72
C ARG A 217 -38.20 -8.73 9.53
N ASN A 218 -39.00 -9.62 8.93
CA ASN A 218 -39.70 -9.33 7.68
C ASN A 218 -40.75 -8.20 7.81
N SER A 219 -41.41 -8.09 8.96
CA SER A 219 -42.39 -7.01 9.22
C SER A 219 -41.74 -5.62 9.31
N GLU A 220 -40.57 -5.52 9.95
CA GLU A 220 -39.78 -4.28 10.02
C GLU A 220 -39.25 -3.89 8.63
N ALA A 221 -38.80 -4.87 7.83
CA ALA A 221 -38.34 -4.64 6.47
C ALA A 221 -39.46 -4.13 5.55
N ALA A 222 -40.65 -4.74 5.62
CA ALA A 222 -41.82 -4.31 4.87
C ALA A 222 -42.23 -2.87 5.25
N SER A 223 -42.25 -2.56 6.54
CA SER A 223 -42.56 -1.21 7.04
C SER A 223 -41.53 -0.18 6.58
N ALA A 224 -40.24 -0.55 6.57
CA ALA A 224 -39.15 0.31 6.08
C ALA A 224 -39.26 0.57 4.56
N LEU A 225 -39.62 -0.44 3.77
CA LEU A 225 -39.84 -0.30 2.32
C LEU A 225 -41.05 0.59 2.02
N LEU A 226 -42.18 0.40 2.71
CA LEU A 226 -43.36 1.26 2.59
C LEU A 226 -43.04 2.72 2.93
N TRP A 227 -42.21 2.93 3.95
CA TRP A 227 -41.75 4.28 4.31
C TRP A 227 -40.85 4.89 3.23
N LEU A 228 -39.91 4.13 2.69
CA LEU A 228 -38.91 4.61 1.71
C LEU A 228 -39.48 4.81 0.30
N ARG A 229 -40.43 3.96 -0.13
CA ARG A 229 -40.98 3.89 -1.50
C ARG A 229 -42.39 4.47 -1.61
N GLY A 230 -43.15 4.46 -0.51
CA GLY A 230 -44.55 4.90 -0.42
C GLY A 230 -45.55 3.75 -0.23
N PRO A 231 -46.80 4.05 0.16
CA PRO A 231 -47.82 3.06 0.50
C PRO A 231 -48.35 2.25 -0.70
N ASP A 232 -48.18 2.75 -1.92
CA ASP A 232 -48.67 2.12 -3.16
C ASP A 232 -47.63 1.18 -3.82
N PHE A 233 -46.48 0.97 -3.18
CA PHE A 233 -45.39 0.14 -3.69
C PHE A 233 -45.63 -1.33 -3.39
N ASP A 234 -45.32 -2.20 -4.35
CA ASP A 234 -45.45 -3.65 -4.17
C ASP A 234 -44.26 -4.18 -3.37
N VAL A 235 -44.47 -4.30 -2.05
CA VAL A 235 -43.46 -4.75 -1.10
C VAL A 235 -43.11 -6.22 -1.32
N GLU A 236 -44.05 -7.01 -1.83
CA GLU A 236 -43.89 -8.46 -1.94
C GLU A 236 -42.85 -8.82 -3.00
N GLU A 237 -42.79 -8.12 -4.14
CA GLU A 237 -41.81 -8.37 -5.20
C GLU A 237 -40.36 -8.05 -4.79
N GLU A 238 -40.09 -6.87 -4.21
CA GLU A 238 -38.72 -6.50 -3.75
C GLU A 238 -38.30 -7.33 -2.53
N CYS A 239 -39.23 -7.68 -1.62
CA CYS A 239 -38.93 -8.60 -0.53
C CYS A 239 -38.66 -10.01 -1.04
N LEU A 240 -39.41 -10.49 -2.04
CA LEU A 240 -39.19 -11.81 -2.64
C LEU A 240 -37.84 -11.85 -3.37
N ASP A 241 -37.49 -10.82 -4.15
CA ASP A 241 -36.21 -10.75 -4.87
C ASP A 241 -35.01 -10.73 -3.89
N VAL A 242 -35.10 -9.93 -2.83
CA VAL A 242 -34.07 -9.89 -1.78
C VAL A 242 -34.03 -11.19 -0.97
N THR A 243 -35.18 -11.81 -0.71
CA THR A 243 -35.29 -13.08 0.04
C THR A 243 -34.82 -14.27 -0.79
N VAL A 244 -35.09 -14.30 -2.10
CA VAL A 244 -34.60 -15.33 -3.03
C VAL A 244 -33.08 -15.24 -3.16
N HIS A 245 -32.53 -14.03 -3.30
CA HIS A 245 -31.08 -13.81 -3.28
C HIS A 245 -30.46 -14.18 -1.92
N PHE A 246 -31.20 -14.00 -0.82
CA PHE A 246 -30.76 -14.43 0.51
C PHE A 246 -30.80 -15.95 0.64
N ILE A 247 -31.88 -16.62 0.25
CA ILE A 247 -32.07 -18.08 0.33
C ILE A 247 -31.03 -18.80 -0.54
N GLN A 248 -30.74 -18.32 -1.76
CA GLN A 248 -29.68 -18.87 -2.61
C GLN A 248 -28.28 -18.75 -1.99
N SER A 249 -28.05 -17.75 -1.15
CA SER A 249 -26.80 -17.62 -0.39
C SER A 249 -26.81 -18.44 0.92
N SER A 250 -27.97 -18.86 1.43
CA SER A 250 -28.19 -19.37 2.80
C SER A 250 -28.21 -20.89 2.93
N THR A 251 -27.73 -21.64 1.93
CA THR A 251 -27.45 -23.07 2.09
C THR A 251 -26.28 -23.38 3.03
N ASP A 252 -25.54 -22.38 3.51
CA ASP A 252 -24.58 -22.52 4.59
C ASP A 252 -24.93 -21.61 5.78
N HIS A 253 -24.85 -22.18 6.98
CA HIS A 253 -25.40 -21.67 8.22
C HIS A 253 -24.90 -20.28 8.66
N GLN A 254 -25.75 -19.68 9.48
CA GLN A 254 -25.77 -18.33 10.06
C GLN A 254 -24.62 -18.02 11.05
N GLU A 255 -23.37 -18.31 10.68
CA GLU A 255 -22.19 -17.92 11.47
C GLU A 255 -21.41 -16.78 10.80
N ARG A 256 -20.79 -15.93 11.64
CA ARG A 256 -19.89 -14.86 11.18
C ARG A 256 -18.85 -15.47 10.24
N LEU A 257 -18.54 -14.78 9.13
CA LEU A 257 -17.46 -15.20 8.24
C LEU A 257 -16.18 -15.44 9.07
N PRO A 258 -15.69 -16.68 9.19
CA PRO A 258 -14.38 -16.91 9.77
C PRO A 258 -13.35 -16.13 8.96
N TRP A 259 -12.30 -15.63 9.61
CA TRP A 259 -11.23 -14.85 8.96
C TRP A 259 -10.60 -15.52 7.73
N ARG A 260 -10.76 -16.84 7.59
CA ARG A 260 -10.31 -17.63 6.44
C ARG A 260 -11.08 -17.33 5.16
N ASP A 261 -12.36 -16.98 5.27
CA ASP A 261 -13.24 -16.75 4.12
C ASP A 261 -12.95 -15.40 3.44
N PHE A 262 -12.21 -14.51 4.10
CA PHE A 262 -11.69 -13.28 3.47
C PHE A 262 -10.70 -13.56 2.34
N LEU A 263 -10.13 -14.77 2.28
CA LEU A 263 -9.24 -15.19 1.19
C LEU A 263 -10.02 -15.69 -0.03
N LEU A 264 -11.34 -15.87 0.06
CA LEU A 264 -12.16 -16.25 -1.07
C LEU A 264 -12.06 -15.18 -2.17
N PRO A 265 -11.87 -15.57 -3.45
CA PRO A 265 -11.75 -14.61 -4.55
C PRO A 265 -12.92 -13.62 -4.66
N SER A 266 -14.11 -13.99 -4.18
CA SER A 266 -15.32 -13.16 -4.13
C SER A 266 -15.26 -12.03 -3.11
N ILE A 267 -14.45 -12.14 -2.06
CA ILE A 267 -14.26 -11.10 -1.03
C ILE A 267 -12.89 -10.42 -1.20
N LEU A 268 -11.84 -11.20 -1.51
CA LEU A 268 -10.47 -10.71 -1.62
C LEU A 268 -10.28 -9.71 -2.78
N LYS A 269 -10.84 -9.97 -3.96
CA LYS A 269 -10.72 -9.04 -5.10
C LYS A 269 -11.40 -7.69 -4.80
N PRO A 270 -12.66 -7.64 -4.35
CA PRO A 270 -13.29 -6.40 -3.87
C PRO A 270 -12.51 -5.69 -2.76
N LEU A 271 -11.93 -6.46 -1.83
CA LEU A 271 -11.16 -5.92 -0.71
C LEU A 271 -9.86 -5.24 -1.19
N LEU A 272 -9.09 -5.90 -2.06
CA LEU A 272 -7.86 -5.33 -2.63
C LEU A 272 -8.14 -4.06 -3.44
N ILE A 273 -9.23 -4.04 -4.21
CA ILE A 273 -9.65 -2.86 -4.98
C ILE A 273 -10.00 -1.71 -4.03
N SER A 274 -10.78 -1.98 -3.00
CA SER A 274 -11.19 -0.98 -2.00
C SER A 274 -9.99 -0.44 -1.23
N ILE A 275 -9.08 -1.31 -0.78
CA ILE A 275 -7.84 -0.93 -0.11
C ILE A 275 -6.97 -0.05 -1.02
N GLY A 276 -6.79 -0.44 -2.29
CA GLY A 276 -6.02 0.33 -3.25
C GLY A 276 -6.58 1.74 -3.45
N LEU A 277 -7.91 1.86 -3.63
CA LEU A 277 -8.58 3.15 -3.75
C LEU A 277 -8.38 4.03 -2.51
N MET A 278 -8.50 3.46 -1.31
CA MET A 278 -8.30 4.17 -0.04
C MET A 278 -6.86 4.67 0.13
N ILE A 279 -5.86 3.86 -0.21
CA ILE A 279 -4.44 4.27 -0.15
C ILE A 279 -4.21 5.46 -1.09
N PHE A 280 -4.58 5.33 -2.37
CA PHE A 280 -4.33 6.37 -3.36
C PHE A 280 -5.10 7.67 -3.07
N GLN A 281 -6.31 7.56 -2.52
CA GLN A 281 -7.08 8.71 -2.07
C GLN A 281 -6.31 9.51 -1.00
N GLN A 282 -5.68 8.84 -0.03
CA GLN A 282 -4.97 9.53 1.07
C GLN A 282 -3.60 10.05 0.66
N PHE A 283 -2.85 9.27 -0.11
CA PHE A 283 -1.53 9.68 -0.62
C PHE A 283 -1.58 10.75 -1.70
N SER A 284 -2.78 11.14 -2.16
CA SER A 284 -2.94 12.38 -2.94
C SER A 284 -2.61 13.65 -2.14
N GLY A 285 -2.47 13.58 -0.81
CA GLY A 285 -2.12 14.73 0.02
C GLY A 285 -3.30 15.62 0.42
N VAL A 286 -4.53 15.25 0.04
CA VAL A 286 -5.74 16.05 0.29
C VAL A 286 -5.95 16.39 1.77
N ASN A 287 -5.81 15.43 2.70
CA ASN A 287 -6.04 15.68 4.12
C ASN A 287 -4.94 16.56 4.73
N ALA A 288 -3.70 16.46 4.25
CA ALA A 288 -2.63 17.36 4.66
C ALA A 288 -2.91 18.81 4.21
N VAL A 289 -3.41 18.98 2.98
CA VAL A 289 -3.83 20.28 2.45
C VAL A 289 -5.02 20.84 3.24
N ILE A 290 -6.04 20.03 3.51
CA ILE A 290 -7.25 20.49 4.20
C ILE A 290 -6.96 20.84 5.67
N PHE A 291 -6.23 19.98 6.40
CA PHE A 291 -5.97 20.20 7.83
C PHE A 291 -5.08 21.42 8.06
N ASN A 292 -4.21 21.75 7.11
CA ASN A 292 -3.25 22.84 7.23
C ASN A 292 -3.56 24.02 6.29
N ALA A 293 -4.75 24.09 5.68
CA ALA A 293 -5.06 25.07 4.63
C ALA A 293 -4.76 26.52 5.06
N ALA A 294 -5.21 26.92 6.25
CA ALA A 294 -5.02 28.28 6.74
C ALA A 294 -3.53 28.56 7.06
N SER A 295 -2.78 27.56 7.55
CA SER A 295 -1.33 27.68 7.74
C SER A 295 -0.59 27.80 6.40
N ILE A 296 -0.97 27.01 5.40
CA ILE A 296 -0.39 27.05 4.04
C ILE A 296 -0.57 28.44 3.41
N PHE A 297 -1.77 29.03 3.51
CA PHE A 297 -2.02 30.37 2.98
C PHE A 297 -1.33 31.48 3.78
N SER A 298 -1.22 31.34 5.11
CA SER A 298 -0.48 32.28 5.94
C SER A 298 1.02 32.27 5.57
N ASN A 299 1.61 31.08 5.44
CA ASN A 299 3.00 30.90 5.02
C ASN A 299 3.25 31.38 3.58
N ALA A 300 2.23 31.37 2.72
CA ALA A 300 2.29 31.91 1.36
C ALA A 300 2.22 33.45 1.29
N GLY A 301 2.16 34.14 2.43
CA GLY A 301 2.20 35.61 2.52
C GLY A 301 0.85 36.32 2.42
N PHE A 302 -0.27 35.59 2.59
CA PHE A 302 -1.59 36.20 2.61
C PHE A 302 -1.98 36.70 4.00
N SER A 303 -2.37 37.98 4.09
CA SER A 303 -2.81 38.62 5.33
C SER A 303 -4.06 37.98 5.95
N ASP A 304 -4.99 37.50 5.11
CA ASP A 304 -6.29 36.98 5.52
C ASP A 304 -6.45 35.47 5.24
N ALA A 305 -5.51 34.67 5.74
CA ALA A 305 -5.44 33.22 5.46
C ALA A 305 -6.70 32.42 5.86
N LYS A 306 -7.39 32.83 6.93
CA LYS A 306 -8.68 32.23 7.33
C LYS A 306 -9.79 32.49 6.29
N LEU A 307 -9.82 33.69 5.70
CA LEU A 307 -10.80 34.07 4.67
C LEU A 307 -10.59 33.26 3.38
N ILE A 308 -9.33 33.04 2.98
CA ILE A 308 -8.98 32.26 1.79
C ILE A 308 -9.34 30.76 1.98
N SER A 309 -9.29 30.26 3.21
CA SER A 309 -9.69 28.88 3.51
C SER A 309 -11.18 28.64 3.20
N ILE A 310 -12.06 29.65 3.34
CA ILE A 310 -13.47 29.56 2.93
C ILE A 310 -13.60 29.24 1.44
N THR A 311 -12.75 29.83 0.58
CA THR A 311 -12.75 29.55 -0.86
C THR A 311 -12.45 28.07 -1.14
N VAL A 312 -11.53 27.45 -0.39
CA VAL A 312 -11.25 26.01 -0.51
C VAL A 312 -12.48 25.18 -0.13
N GLY A 313 -13.14 25.50 0.98
CA GLY A 313 -14.38 24.84 1.40
C GLY A 313 -15.52 24.99 0.38
N ALA A 314 -15.69 26.21 -0.16
CA ALA A 314 -16.75 26.53 -1.11
C ALA A 314 -16.55 25.78 -2.44
N VAL A 315 -15.31 25.73 -2.93
CA VAL A 315 -14.99 25.03 -4.17
C VAL A 315 -15.09 23.51 -4.00
N GLN A 316 -14.73 22.96 -2.84
CA GLN A 316 -15.02 21.55 -2.54
C GLN A 316 -16.52 21.25 -2.52
N PHE A 317 -17.33 22.14 -1.93
CA PHE A 317 -18.78 21.97 -1.91
C PHE A 317 -19.37 21.98 -3.33
N ILE A 318 -18.93 22.93 -4.17
CA ILE A 318 -19.32 22.98 -5.59
C ILE A 318 -18.85 21.71 -6.33
N GLY A 319 -17.59 21.30 -6.16
CA GLY A 319 -17.02 20.11 -6.78
C GLY A 319 -17.78 18.83 -6.40
N ALA A 320 -18.10 18.67 -5.12
CA ALA A 320 -18.91 17.54 -4.64
C ALA A 320 -20.34 17.58 -5.17
N GLY A 321 -20.94 18.77 -5.30
CA GLY A 321 -22.26 18.93 -5.90
C GLY A 321 -22.28 18.53 -7.38
N LEU A 322 -21.27 18.94 -8.14
CA LEU A 322 -21.07 18.48 -9.52
C LEU A 322 -20.84 16.96 -9.58
N GLY A 323 -20.08 16.41 -8.64
CA GLY A 323 -19.90 14.97 -8.46
C GLY A 323 -21.23 14.23 -8.33
N CYS A 324 -22.14 14.72 -7.47
CA CYS A 324 -23.48 14.13 -7.30
C CYS A 324 -24.30 14.09 -8.60
N LEU A 325 -24.21 15.15 -9.42
CA LEU A 325 -24.95 15.25 -10.68
C LEU A 325 -24.33 14.41 -11.81
N LEU A 326 -23.01 14.19 -11.78
CA LEU A 326 -22.26 13.50 -12.83
C LEU A 326 -22.08 12.00 -12.57
N MET A 327 -22.14 11.55 -11.31
CA MET A 327 -21.83 10.17 -10.88
C MET A 327 -22.57 9.09 -11.69
N ASP A 328 -23.87 9.30 -11.90
CA ASP A 328 -24.74 8.36 -12.64
C ASP A 328 -24.73 8.59 -14.16
N LYS A 329 -24.24 9.74 -14.65
CA LYS A 329 -24.20 10.06 -16.08
C LYS A 329 -22.89 9.68 -16.76
N ALA A 330 -21.75 10.02 -16.14
CA ALA A 330 -20.42 9.80 -16.75
C ALA A 330 -19.83 8.43 -16.42
N GLY A 331 -20.35 7.77 -15.37
CA GLY A 331 -19.82 6.51 -14.86
C GLY A 331 -18.59 6.72 -13.97
N ARG A 332 -18.41 5.81 -13.00
CA ARG A 332 -17.45 5.94 -11.89
C ARG A 332 -15.99 5.95 -12.38
N ARG A 333 -15.66 5.09 -13.35
CA ARG A 333 -14.32 4.96 -13.94
C ARG A 333 -13.86 6.22 -14.67
N LYS A 334 -14.71 6.79 -15.54
CA LYS A 334 -14.35 7.99 -16.31
C LYS A 334 -14.08 9.17 -15.39
N ILE A 335 -14.89 9.31 -14.34
CA ILE A 335 -14.70 10.34 -13.32
C ILE A 335 -13.36 10.16 -12.58
N LEU A 336 -13.02 8.94 -12.12
CA LEU A 336 -11.74 8.68 -11.44
C LEU A 336 -10.52 8.99 -12.32
N LEU A 337 -10.54 8.55 -13.59
CA LEU A 337 -9.44 8.78 -14.52
C LEU A 337 -9.25 10.27 -14.82
N MET A 338 -10.34 10.98 -15.13
CA MET A 338 -10.30 12.41 -15.42
C MET A 338 -9.80 13.21 -14.21
N THR A 339 -10.37 12.96 -13.03
CA THR A 339 -10.01 13.70 -11.81
C THR A 339 -8.60 13.39 -11.32
N GLY A 340 -8.14 12.15 -11.44
CA GLY A 340 -6.77 11.75 -11.08
C GLY A 340 -5.70 12.44 -11.93
N LEU A 341 -5.96 12.57 -13.25
CA LEU A 341 -5.07 13.29 -14.16
C LEU A 341 -5.01 14.79 -13.83
N VAL A 342 -6.16 15.42 -13.59
CA VAL A 342 -6.21 16.85 -13.24
C VAL A 342 -5.53 17.13 -11.90
N MET A 343 -5.75 16.28 -10.89
CA MET A 343 -5.06 16.39 -9.60
C MET A 343 -3.54 16.28 -9.74
N CYS A 344 -3.05 15.35 -10.57
CA CYS A 344 -1.63 15.21 -10.87
C CYS A 344 -1.06 16.49 -11.49
N ILE A 345 -1.74 17.04 -12.50
CA ILE A 345 -1.32 18.30 -13.17
C ILE A 345 -1.26 19.45 -12.15
N CYS A 346 -2.25 19.56 -11.25
CA CYS A 346 -2.28 20.62 -10.24
C CYS A 346 -1.07 20.52 -9.28
N HIS A 347 -0.71 19.32 -8.85
CA HIS A 347 0.47 19.12 -8.00
C HIS A 347 1.78 19.40 -8.72
N VAL A 348 1.90 19.07 -10.00
CA VAL A 348 3.05 19.46 -10.83
C VAL A 348 3.16 20.99 -10.90
N VAL A 349 2.04 21.69 -11.15
CA VAL A 349 2.00 23.16 -11.18
C VAL A 349 2.38 23.76 -9.82
N LEU A 350 1.93 23.17 -8.70
CA LEU A 350 2.31 23.62 -7.37
C LEU A 350 3.79 23.38 -7.07
N GLY A 351 4.34 22.22 -7.47
CA GLY A 351 5.77 21.92 -7.36
C GLY A 351 6.61 22.96 -8.08
N VAL A 352 6.30 23.24 -9.36
CA VAL A 352 6.98 24.27 -10.17
C VAL A 352 6.79 25.68 -9.58
N TYR A 353 5.59 25.99 -9.05
CA TYR A 353 5.33 27.30 -8.44
C TYR A 353 6.24 27.57 -7.23
N PHE A 354 6.30 26.62 -6.28
CA PHE A 354 7.11 26.79 -5.08
C PHE A 354 8.61 26.83 -5.40
N GLU A 355 9.03 26.23 -6.52
CA GLU A 355 10.39 26.29 -7.04
C GLU A 355 10.76 27.67 -7.61
N ILE A 356 9.79 28.39 -8.17
CA ILE A 356 9.97 29.75 -8.70
C ILE A 356 9.80 30.82 -7.60
N TYR A 357 9.01 30.54 -6.56
CA TYR A 357 8.67 31.50 -5.50
C TYR A 357 9.67 31.45 -4.33
N ILE A 358 10.59 32.42 -4.27
CA ILE A 358 11.47 32.64 -3.11
C ILE A 358 10.79 33.67 -2.17
N PRO A 359 10.38 33.30 -0.94
CA PRO A 359 9.88 34.28 0.02
C PRO A 359 11.01 35.24 0.42
N PRO A 360 10.74 36.55 0.59
CA PRO A 360 11.74 37.50 1.08
C PRO A 360 12.13 37.09 2.50
N THR A 361 13.33 36.56 2.68
CA THR A 361 13.90 36.29 4.00
C THR A 361 14.70 37.50 4.44
N GLU A 362 14.37 38.03 5.61
CA GLU A 362 14.87 39.30 6.16
C GLU A 362 16.37 39.29 6.54
N LYS A 363 17.13 38.25 6.21
CA LYS A 363 18.54 38.11 6.60
C LYS A 363 19.38 37.43 5.53
N THR A 364 19.92 38.21 4.59
CA THR A 364 21.26 37.97 4.00
C THR A 364 21.76 39.23 3.28
N PRO A 365 22.93 39.80 3.67
CA PRO A 365 23.62 40.81 2.91
C PRO A 365 24.49 40.20 1.80
N GLN A 366 24.42 40.81 0.62
CA GLN A 366 25.39 40.84 -0.50
C GLN A 366 25.97 39.51 -1.04
N ALA A 367 25.68 39.21 -2.32
CA ALA A 367 26.69 39.23 -3.40
C ALA A 367 26.08 38.73 -4.73
N ASP A 368 25.93 39.65 -5.69
CA ASP A 368 26.13 39.59 -7.16
C ASP A 368 25.67 38.42 -8.04
N THR A 369 25.25 37.25 -7.52
CA THR A 369 24.61 36.19 -8.32
C THR A 369 23.10 36.43 -8.50
N LEU A 370 22.56 37.42 -7.77
CA LEU A 370 21.14 37.83 -7.81
C LEU A 370 20.80 38.79 -8.97
N ALA A 371 21.73 39.04 -9.90
CA ALA A 371 21.50 39.93 -11.05
C ALA A 371 20.81 39.21 -12.23
N LEU A 372 21.08 37.91 -12.44
CA LEU A 372 20.49 37.16 -13.56
C LEU A 372 19.08 36.63 -13.23
N LEU A 373 18.86 36.12 -12.01
CA LEU A 373 17.52 35.79 -11.50
C LEU A 373 16.70 37.05 -11.14
N GLY A 374 17.37 38.14 -10.77
CA GLY A 374 16.76 39.46 -10.58
C GLY A 374 16.22 40.08 -11.89
N SER A 375 16.72 39.66 -13.05
CA SER A 375 16.23 40.10 -14.36
C SER A 375 14.87 39.47 -14.74
N ILE A 376 14.60 38.25 -14.26
CA ILE A 376 13.30 37.59 -14.39
C ILE A 376 12.32 38.11 -13.32
N HIS A 377 12.84 38.46 -12.13
CA HIS A 377 12.03 39.01 -11.03
C HIS A 377 11.39 40.39 -11.35
N ARG A 378 11.97 41.19 -12.27
CA ARG A 378 11.43 42.52 -12.63
C ARG A 378 10.32 42.52 -13.68
N SER A 379 10.02 41.39 -14.33
CA SER A 379 9.05 41.35 -15.43
C SER A 379 7.68 40.76 -15.07
N VAL A 380 7.53 40.14 -13.89
CA VAL A 380 6.24 39.53 -13.48
C VAL A 380 5.85 40.02 -12.07
N PRO A 381 4.70 40.71 -11.92
CA PRO A 381 4.27 41.20 -10.61
C PRO A 381 3.96 40.02 -9.65
N ALA A 382 4.49 40.06 -8.43
CA ALA A 382 4.36 39.03 -7.39
C ALA A 382 2.90 38.58 -7.11
N LYS A 383 1.92 39.49 -7.31
CA LYS A 383 0.49 39.17 -7.24
C LYS A 383 0.04 38.11 -8.27
N ARG A 384 0.58 38.11 -9.50
CA ARG A 384 0.20 37.12 -10.53
C ARG A 384 0.77 35.73 -10.22
N ILE A 385 1.98 35.67 -9.68
CA ILE A 385 2.63 34.41 -9.32
C ILE A 385 1.85 33.75 -8.17
N SER A 386 1.58 34.47 -7.07
CA SER A 386 0.81 33.93 -5.93
C SER A 386 -0.60 33.43 -6.29
N SER A 387 -1.27 34.07 -7.27
CA SER A 387 -2.60 33.64 -7.75
C SER A 387 -2.60 32.26 -8.44
N LEU A 388 -1.48 31.85 -9.05
CA LEU A 388 -1.34 30.54 -9.70
C LEU A 388 -1.40 29.40 -8.68
N SER A 389 -0.75 29.58 -7.52
CA SER A 389 -0.76 28.59 -6.44
C SER A 389 -2.15 28.39 -5.85
N ILE A 390 -2.88 29.48 -5.59
CA ILE A 390 -4.27 29.42 -5.12
C ILE A 390 -5.13 28.73 -6.17
N THR A 391 -5.02 29.12 -7.43
CA THR A 391 -5.81 28.54 -8.51
C THR A 391 -5.56 27.04 -8.61
N SER A 392 -4.31 26.60 -8.58
CA SER A 392 -3.95 25.18 -8.66
C SER A 392 -4.43 24.38 -7.44
N LEU A 393 -4.30 24.93 -6.22
CA LEU A 393 -4.78 24.29 -4.99
C LEU A 393 -6.33 24.21 -4.96
N VAL A 394 -7.00 25.25 -5.45
CA VAL A 394 -8.47 25.31 -5.56
C VAL A 394 -8.97 24.30 -6.59
N VAL A 395 -8.35 24.22 -7.77
CA VAL A 395 -8.70 23.25 -8.81
C VAL A 395 -8.43 21.82 -8.32
N PHE A 396 -7.29 21.56 -7.66
CA PHE A 396 -7.01 20.26 -7.05
C PHE A 396 -8.14 19.82 -6.10
N ASN A 397 -8.52 20.67 -5.16
CA ASN A 397 -9.55 20.38 -4.18
C ASN A 397 -10.93 20.17 -4.83
N MET A 398 -11.25 20.93 -5.89
CA MET A 398 -12.49 20.76 -6.67
C MET A 398 -12.57 19.38 -7.31
N PHE A 399 -11.53 18.97 -8.02
CA PHE A 399 -11.52 17.72 -8.78
C PHE A 399 -11.38 16.50 -7.87
N TYR A 400 -10.70 16.64 -6.72
CA TYR A 400 -10.76 15.63 -5.67
C TYR A 400 -12.20 15.42 -5.19
N ALA A 401 -12.90 16.50 -4.82
CA ALA A 401 -14.27 16.43 -4.33
C ALA A 401 -15.28 15.94 -5.40
N LEU A 402 -14.97 16.15 -6.68
CA LEU A 402 -15.78 15.68 -7.81
C LEU A 402 -15.65 14.18 -8.07
N GLY A 403 -14.48 13.58 -7.83
CA GLY A 403 -14.19 12.18 -8.21
C GLY A 403 -13.63 11.30 -7.11
N TRP A 404 -12.34 11.47 -6.78
CA TRP A 404 -11.64 10.58 -5.84
C TRP A 404 -12.24 10.57 -4.44
N GLY A 405 -12.80 11.70 -3.99
CA GLY A 405 -13.55 11.79 -2.73
C GLY A 405 -14.77 10.85 -2.72
N PRO A 406 -15.80 11.08 -3.54
CA PRO A 406 -17.04 10.31 -3.48
C PRO A 406 -16.92 8.87 -4.03
N VAL A 407 -16.12 8.65 -5.09
CA VAL A 407 -16.11 7.36 -5.79
C VAL A 407 -15.46 6.26 -4.95
N ALA A 408 -14.40 6.56 -4.21
CA ALA A 408 -13.71 5.57 -3.37
C ALA A 408 -14.65 5.00 -2.29
N TRP A 409 -15.38 5.87 -1.58
CA TRP A 409 -16.37 5.47 -0.58
C TRP A 409 -17.58 4.76 -1.20
N LEU A 410 -18.04 5.19 -2.38
CA LEU A 410 -19.14 4.55 -3.10
C LEU A 410 -18.78 3.11 -3.47
N ILE A 411 -17.66 2.90 -4.15
CA ILE A 411 -17.21 1.57 -4.59
C ILE A 411 -17.07 0.64 -3.37
N MET A 412 -16.46 1.11 -2.29
CA MET A 412 -16.34 0.33 -1.05
C MET A 412 -17.71 -0.13 -0.53
N SER A 413 -18.71 0.74 -0.52
CA SER A 413 -20.06 0.39 -0.02
C SER A 413 -20.86 -0.53 -0.97
N GLU A 414 -20.54 -0.54 -2.26
CA GLU A 414 -21.28 -1.29 -3.29
C GLU A 414 -20.68 -2.68 -3.58
N ILE A 415 -19.35 -2.80 -3.58
CA ILE A 415 -18.64 -3.98 -4.10
C ILE A 415 -18.63 -5.16 -3.13
N PHE A 416 -18.79 -4.90 -1.82
CA PHE A 416 -18.76 -5.96 -0.83
C PHE A 416 -20.09 -6.72 -0.74
N PRO A 417 -20.07 -8.06 -0.67
CA PRO A 417 -21.26 -8.84 -0.37
C PRO A 417 -21.78 -8.50 1.02
N GLN A 418 -23.10 -8.56 1.21
CA GLN A 418 -23.77 -8.13 2.45
C GLN A 418 -23.17 -8.75 3.71
N ARG A 419 -22.78 -10.03 3.64
CA ARG A 419 -22.20 -10.79 4.77
C ARG A 419 -20.84 -10.26 5.23
N ALA A 420 -20.02 -9.78 4.30
CA ALA A 420 -18.66 -9.33 4.58
C ALA A 420 -18.57 -7.80 4.69
N ARG A 421 -19.64 -7.07 4.38
CA ARG A 421 -19.62 -5.62 4.17
C ARG A 421 -19.18 -4.83 5.40
N GLY A 422 -19.65 -5.18 6.59
CA GLY A 422 -19.26 -4.52 7.85
C GLY A 422 -17.77 -4.70 8.15
N GLN A 423 -17.30 -5.95 8.20
CA GLN A 423 -15.91 -6.28 8.50
C GLN A 423 -14.91 -5.86 7.41
N ALA A 424 -15.19 -6.16 6.14
CA ALA A 424 -14.32 -5.80 5.01
C ALA A 424 -14.26 -4.28 4.81
N GLY A 425 -15.39 -3.59 4.94
CA GLY A 425 -15.43 -2.13 4.93
C GLY A 425 -14.68 -1.52 6.12
N GLY A 426 -14.76 -2.14 7.31
CA GLY A 426 -13.98 -1.75 8.48
C GLY A 426 -12.46 -1.85 8.25
N ILE A 427 -11.99 -2.92 7.60
CA ILE A 427 -10.57 -3.10 7.23
C ILE A 427 -10.12 -2.06 6.20
N ALA A 428 -10.91 -1.83 5.15
CA ALA A 428 -10.59 -0.81 4.14
C ALA A 428 -10.52 0.60 4.77
N THR A 429 -11.45 0.91 5.67
CA THR A 429 -11.53 2.19 6.38
C THR A 429 -10.39 2.34 7.40
N LEU A 430 -9.97 1.25 8.07
CA LEU A 430 -8.79 1.22 8.93
C LEU A 430 -7.52 1.63 8.15
N ILE A 431 -7.33 1.04 6.98
CA ILE A 431 -6.19 1.32 6.12
C ILE A 431 -6.25 2.78 5.64
N ASN A 432 -7.42 3.26 5.23
CA ASN A 432 -7.64 4.67 4.88
C ASN A 432 -7.14 5.61 6.00
N TRP A 433 -7.61 5.42 7.23
CA TRP A 433 -7.23 6.32 8.33
C TRP A 433 -5.78 6.15 8.78
N THR A 434 -5.20 4.97 8.62
CA THR A 434 -3.77 4.73 8.83
C THR A 434 -2.93 5.51 7.82
N CYS A 435 -3.27 5.44 6.53
CA CYS A 435 -2.60 6.22 5.49
C CYS A 435 -2.80 7.73 5.71
N SER A 436 -4.00 8.16 6.11
CA SER A 436 -4.27 9.56 6.46
C SER A 436 -3.40 10.02 7.64
N PHE A 437 -3.26 9.21 8.69
CA PHE A 437 -2.39 9.53 9.83
C PHE A 437 -0.95 9.73 9.38
N ILE A 438 -0.41 8.80 8.58
CA ILE A 438 0.94 8.88 8.02
C ILE A 438 1.10 10.19 7.23
N VAL A 439 0.23 10.44 6.24
CA VAL A 439 0.31 11.61 5.37
C VAL A 439 0.23 12.92 6.16
N THR A 440 -0.67 13.01 7.15
CA THR A 440 -0.79 14.20 7.99
C THR A 440 0.43 14.42 8.88
N GLN A 441 0.95 13.36 9.50
CA GLN A 441 2.13 13.45 10.38
C GLN A 441 3.40 13.75 9.62
N THR A 442 3.58 13.12 8.45
CA THR A 442 4.78 13.33 7.65
C THR A 442 4.76 14.65 6.91
N TYR A 443 3.60 15.29 6.67
CA TYR A 443 3.52 16.52 5.87
C TYR A 443 4.46 17.62 6.36
N GLN A 444 4.44 17.97 7.64
CA GLN A 444 5.26 19.06 8.17
C GLN A 444 6.74 18.69 8.17
N SER A 445 7.08 17.47 8.57
CA SER A 445 8.46 16.95 8.52
C SER A 445 8.98 16.89 7.08
N MET A 446 8.15 16.49 6.14
CA MET A 446 8.43 16.52 4.71
C MET A 446 8.60 17.97 4.23
N ALA A 447 7.74 18.90 4.62
CA ALA A 447 7.86 20.30 4.23
C ALA A 447 9.12 20.97 4.79
N ASP A 448 9.49 20.65 6.03
CA ASP A 448 10.67 21.19 6.70
C ASP A 448 11.97 20.66 6.07
N THR A 449 11.94 19.42 5.57
CA THR A 449 13.14 18.72 5.11
C THR A 449 13.30 18.61 3.60
N LEU A 450 12.19 18.39 2.88
CA LEU A 450 12.11 18.37 1.42
C LEU A 450 11.89 19.78 0.85
N SER A 451 11.61 20.79 1.68
CA SER A 451 10.95 22.03 1.24
C SER A 451 9.54 21.79 0.67
N ILE A 452 8.71 22.81 0.68
CA ILE A 452 7.27 22.71 0.32
C ILE A 452 7.07 22.17 -1.10
N GLN A 453 7.92 22.55 -2.07
CA GLN A 453 7.87 22.05 -3.44
C GLN A 453 8.07 20.53 -3.53
N GLY A 454 8.97 19.97 -2.73
CA GLY A 454 9.25 18.54 -2.70
C GLY A 454 8.06 17.69 -2.28
N VAL A 455 7.27 18.22 -1.35
CA VAL A 455 6.03 17.58 -0.90
C VAL A 455 5.02 17.48 -2.04
N TYR A 456 4.88 18.54 -2.85
CA TYR A 456 3.95 18.54 -3.97
C TYR A 456 4.40 17.65 -5.13
N TRP A 457 5.70 17.54 -5.38
CA TRP A 457 6.23 16.58 -6.36
C TRP A 457 6.00 15.13 -5.94
N PHE A 458 6.16 14.82 -4.65
CA PHE A 458 5.80 13.51 -4.10
C PHE A 458 4.30 13.20 -4.32
N TYR A 459 3.41 14.13 -3.98
CA TYR A 459 1.96 13.94 -4.21
C TYR A 459 1.57 13.88 -5.69
N ALA A 460 2.29 14.58 -6.59
CA ALA A 460 2.12 14.43 -8.02
C ALA A 460 2.40 12.99 -8.48
N GLY A 461 3.50 12.39 -8.01
CA GLY A 461 3.83 10.99 -8.26
C GLY A 461 2.72 10.05 -7.78
N CYS A 462 2.24 10.23 -6.55
CA CYS A 462 1.13 9.44 -6.01
C CYS A 462 -0.16 9.56 -6.84
N CYS A 463 -0.51 10.77 -7.30
CA CYS A 463 -1.68 10.99 -8.16
C CYS A 463 -1.52 10.34 -9.54
N PHE A 464 -0.31 10.32 -10.09
CA PHE A 464 -0.03 9.62 -11.35
C PHE A 464 -0.20 8.10 -11.22
N PHE A 465 0.27 7.51 -10.11
CA PHE A 465 0.04 6.09 -9.84
C PHE A 465 -1.44 5.78 -9.57
N ALA A 466 -2.16 6.66 -8.89
CA ALA A 466 -3.61 6.55 -8.70
C ALA A 466 -4.36 6.51 -10.05
N PHE A 467 -3.93 7.33 -11.01
CA PHE A 467 -4.42 7.31 -12.38
C PHE A 467 -4.14 5.97 -13.07
N ILE A 468 -2.90 5.45 -12.99
CA ILE A 468 -2.54 4.14 -13.56
C ILE A 468 -3.34 3.01 -12.93
N PHE A 469 -3.49 3.00 -11.60
CA PHE A 469 -4.26 2.01 -10.86
C PHE A 469 -5.74 1.99 -11.29
N SER A 470 -6.28 3.12 -11.76
CA SER A 470 -7.66 3.25 -12.22
C SER A 470 -7.89 2.75 -13.66
N LEU A 471 -6.83 2.50 -14.44
CA LEU A 471 -6.93 2.03 -15.83
C LEU A 471 -7.57 0.64 -15.99
N PRO A 472 -7.23 -0.40 -15.18
CA PRO A 472 -7.73 -1.77 -15.34
C PRO A 472 -9.20 -1.97 -14.91
N PHE A 473 -9.89 -0.94 -14.40
CA PHE A 473 -11.27 -1.04 -13.91
C PHE A 473 -12.30 -1.40 -15.00
N ASN A 474 -11.91 -1.46 -16.27
CA ASN A 474 -12.78 -1.88 -17.38
C ASN A 474 -13.23 -3.35 -17.27
N GLU A 475 -12.44 -4.20 -16.64
CA GLU A 475 -12.72 -5.65 -16.52
C GLU A 475 -13.61 -5.99 -15.31
N VAL A 476 -13.65 -5.13 -14.29
CA VAL A 476 -14.38 -5.40 -13.03
C VAL A 476 -15.86 -5.05 -13.13
N SER A 477 -16.21 -3.96 -13.84
CA SER A 477 -17.61 -3.65 -14.16
C SER A 477 -18.21 -4.74 -15.07
N ASN A 478 -17.41 -5.25 -16.01
CA ASN A 478 -17.82 -6.37 -16.84
C ASN A 478 -17.97 -7.66 -16.02
N MET A 479 -17.12 -7.95 -15.02
CA MET A 479 -17.34 -9.10 -14.13
C MET A 479 -18.64 -9.00 -13.33
N ALA A 480 -18.98 -7.82 -12.78
CA ALA A 480 -20.22 -7.64 -12.03
C ALA A 480 -21.49 -7.69 -12.92
N GLU A 481 -21.38 -7.29 -14.20
CA GLU A 481 -22.43 -7.48 -15.20
C GLU A 481 -22.48 -8.92 -15.74
N PHE A 482 -21.34 -9.61 -15.83
CA PHE A 482 -21.23 -11.00 -16.26
C PHE A 482 -21.77 -11.97 -15.20
N GLU A 483 -21.56 -11.67 -13.92
CA GLU A 483 -22.15 -12.41 -12.80
C GLU A 483 -23.67 -12.18 -12.72
N LYS A 484 -24.17 -10.99 -13.10
CA LYS A 484 -25.61 -10.70 -13.18
C LYS A 484 -26.29 -11.30 -14.42
N SER A 485 -25.59 -11.42 -15.55
CA SER A 485 -26.16 -11.97 -16.78
C SER A 485 -26.22 -13.51 -16.78
N HIS A 486 -25.35 -14.19 -16.02
CA HIS A 486 -25.37 -15.65 -15.87
C HIS A 486 -26.38 -16.19 -14.84
N ILE A 487 -27.09 -15.33 -14.11
CA ILE A 487 -28.15 -15.76 -13.17
C ILE A 487 -29.52 -15.91 -13.85
N HIS A 488 -29.72 -15.40 -15.07
CA HIS A 488 -31.01 -15.40 -15.78
C HIS A 488 -31.17 -16.42 -16.91
N SER A 489 -30.27 -17.38 -17.10
CA SER A 489 -30.50 -18.47 -18.06
C SER A 489 -31.05 -19.74 -17.37
N PRO A 490 -32.25 -20.23 -17.74
CA PRO A 490 -32.74 -21.51 -17.25
C PRO A 490 -31.92 -22.64 -17.86
N CYS A 491 -31.21 -23.37 -16.99
CA CYS A 491 -30.78 -24.76 -17.12
C CYS A 491 -30.69 -25.34 -18.56
N SER A 492 -29.51 -25.31 -19.16
CA SER A 492 -29.09 -26.32 -20.14
C SER A 492 -28.15 -27.31 -19.44
N GLN A 493 -28.74 -28.34 -18.83
CA GLN A 493 -28.07 -29.56 -18.42
C GLN A 493 -27.52 -30.28 -19.67
N SER A 494 -26.30 -29.94 -20.07
CA SER A 494 -25.38 -30.81 -20.83
C SER A 494 -24.13 -30.00 -21.17
N ASN A 495 -23.14 -29.94 -20.26
CA ASN A 495 -21.70 -29.84 -20.56
C ASN A 495 -20.79 -29.46 -19.38
N GLU A 496 -21.27 -29.31 -18.14
CA GLU A 496 -20.38 -29.05 -16.99
C GLU A 496 -19.82 -30.33 -16.37
N MET A 497 -19.20 -31.17 -17.19
CA MET A 497 -18.39 -32.31 -16.74
C MET A 497 -16.97 -32.17 -17.31
N SER A 498 -16.27 -31.06 -16.97
CA SER A 498 -14.81 -30.91 -17.18
C SER A 498 -14.11 -29.74 -16.48
N ALA A 499 -14.74 -28.99 -15.56
CA ALA A 499 -14.05 -27.92 -14.82
C ALA A 499 -13.84 -28.31 -13.34
N ILE A 500 -12.88 -29.22 -13.10
CA ILE A 500 -12.43 -29.58 -11.76
C ILE A 500 -11.72 -28.36 -11.15
N GLN A 501 -12.36 -27.73 -10.16
CA GLN A 501 -11.86 -26.53 -9.49
C GLN A 501 -10.88 -26.92 -8.37
N ASP A 502 -9.57 -26.88 -8.65
CA ASP A 502 -8.52 -27.05 -7.65
C ASP A 502 -8.74 -26.10 -6.45
N ARG A 503 -8.86 -26.65 -5.23
CA ARG A 503 -8.91 -25.83 -4.01
C ARG A 503 -7.51 -25.32 -3.69
N VAL A 504 -7.32 -24.01 -3.78
CA VAL A 504 -6.01 -23.35 -3.63
C VAL A 504 -5.69 -22.97 -2.16
N ASP A 505 -6.67 -23.00 -1.28
CA ASP A 505 -6.62 -22.39 0.07
C ASP A 505 -5.46 -22.90 0.93
N ARG A 506 -5.15 -24.20 0.86
CA ARG A 506 -4.07 -24.82 1.63
C ARG A 506 -2.68 -24.47 1.08
N SER A 507 -2.56 -24.25 -0.23
CA SER A 507 -1.34 -23.74 -0.86
C SER A 507 -1.07 -22.28 -0.47
N ILE A 508 -2.12 -21.46 -0.36
CA ILE A 508 -2.02 -20.09 0.18
C ILE A 508 -1.54 -20.12 1.64
N LEU A 509 -2.17 -20.94 2.49
CA LEU A 509 -1.78 -21.08 3.90
C LEU A 509 -0.31 -21.50 4.06
N ALA A 510 0.12 -22.51 3.30
CA ALA A 510 1.51 -22.97 3.28
C ALA A 510 2.48 -21.85 2.86
N THR A 511 2.09 -21.05 1.87
CA THR A 511 2.89 -19.90 1.40
C THR A 511 3.05 -18.85 2.49
N PHE A 512 1.98 -18.46 3.19
CA PHE A 512 2.06 -17.47 4.27
C PHE A 512 2.89 -17.96 5.47
N ILE A 513 2.81 -19.25 5.81
CA ILE A 513 3.66 -19.84 6.87
C ILE A 513 5.13 -19.82 6.45
N ALA A 514 5.43 -20.22 5.21
CA ALA A 514 6.80 -20.17 4.67
C ALA A 514 7.33 -18.72 4.56
N ALA A 515 6.45 -17.75 4.33
CA ALA A 515 6.78 -16.33 4.20
C ALA A 515 7.32 -15.69 5.50
N LEU A 516 7.12 -16.30 6.67
CA LEU A 516 7.75 -15.84 7.92
C LEU A 516 9.29 -15.88 7.88
N GLY A 517 9.87 -16.74 7.05
CA GLY A 517 11.30 -16.74 6.77
C GLY A 517 11.76 -15.45 6.09
N PRO A 518 11.19 -15.09 4.94
CA PRO A 518 11.39 -13.80 4.30
C PRO A 518 11.11 -12.59 5.20
N VAL A 519 10.16 -12.64 6.14
CA VAL A 519 9.99 -11.60 7.17
C VAL A 519 11.24 -11.48 8.05
N SER A 520 11.78 -12.61 8.52
CA SER A 520 13.02 -12.63 9.31
C SER A 520 14.20 -12.07 8.52
N PHE A 521 14.28 -12.42 7.23
CA PHE A 521 15.28 -11.90 6.31
C PHE A 521 15.16 -10.36 6.14
N GLY A 522 13.97 -9.84 5.87
CA GLY A 522 13.75 -8.39 5.76
C GLY A 522 14.03 -7.64 7.06
N PHE A 523 13.73 -8.23 8.21
CA PHE A 523 14.07 -7.66 9.51
C PHE A 523 15.60 -7.55 9.69
N CYS A 524 16.37 -8.58 9.30
CA CYS A 524 17.84 -8.52 9.31
C CYS A 524 18.39 -7.37 8.46
N LEU A 525 17.79 -7.11 7.29
CA LEU A 525 18.19 -6.00 6.41
C LEU A 525 17.95 -4.65 7.10
N GLY A 526 16.72 -4.42 7.59
CA GLY A 526 16.30 -3.15 8.17
C GLY A 526 16.94 -2.84 9.53
N TYR A 527 17.28 -3.89 10.31
CA TYR A 527 17.92 -3.75 11.62
C TYR A 527 19.21 -2.92 11.56
N SER A 528 20.00 -3.11 10.48
CA SER A 528 21.25 -2.39 10.26
C SER A 528 21.07 -0.88 10.31
N SER A 529 20.09 -0.38 9.57
CA SER A 529 19.83 1.05 9.38
C SER A 529 19.51 1.74 10.71
N SER A 530 18.64 1.15 11.53
CA SER A 530 18.24 1.73 12.81
C SER A 530 19.28 1.53 13.92
N ALA A 531 19.91 0.35 13.98
CA ALA A 531 20.89 0.03 15.03
C ALA A 531 22.21 0.76 14.83
N LEU A 532 22.62 1.04 13.58
CA LEU A 532 23.89 1.69 13.29
C LEU A 532 23.96 3.11 13.86
N LEU A 533 22.86 3.87 13.77
CA LEU A 533 22.75 5.20 14.37
C LEU A 533 22.94 5.17 15.89
N ASP A 534 22.42 4.14 16.58
CA ASP A 534 22.59 3.99 18.03
C ASP A 534 24.03 3.55 18.38
N LEU A 535 24.62 2.67 17.59
CA LEU A 535 25.96 2.12 17.82
C LEU A 535 27.09 3.09 17.47
N GLN A 536 26.85 4.09 16.63
CA GLN A 536 27.78 5.18 16.33
C GLN A 536 27.63 6.38 17.28
N SER A 537 26.48 6.48 17.98
CA SER A 537 26.19 7.58 18.90
C SER A 537 27.21 7.69 20.04
N THR A 538 27.41 8.91 20.55
CA THR A 538 28.32 9.18 21.67
C THR A 538 27.86 8.56 22.98
N ASP A 539 26.56 8.23 23.07
CA ASP A 539 25.92 7.62 24.24
C ASP A 539 26.12 6.10 24.33
N ALA A 540 26.67 5.46 23.28
CA ALA A 540 26.94 4.03 23.27
C ALA A 540 28.13 3.66 24.17
N PRO A 541 28.07 2.53 24.93
CA PRO A 541 29.20 2.04 25.71
C PRO A 541 30.44 1.85 24.84
N SER A 542 31.60 2.31 25.31
CA SER A 542 32.87 2.28 24.56
C SER A 542 33.30 0.89 24.09
N ALA A 543 32.85 -0.18 24.76
CA ALA A 543 33.11 -1.57 24.35
C ALA A 543 32.33 -2.03 23.09
N VAL A 544 31.29 -1.29 22.70
CA VAL A 544 30.34 -1.67 21.63
C VAL A 544 30.14 -0.55 20.59
N ARG A 545 30.69 0.64 20.84
CA ARG A 545 30.66 1.78 19.91
C ARG A 545 31.47 1.48 18.65
N LEU A 546 30.88 1.74 17.48
CA LEU A 546 31.49 1.46 16.17
C LEU A 546 32.11 2.72 15.55
N SER A 547 33.30 2.60 14.98
CA SER A 547 33.85 3.59 14.04
C SER A 547 33.20 3.49 12.65
N ASP A 548 33.43 4.44 11.74
CA ASP A 548 32.85 4.43 10.39
C ASP A 548 33.29 3.20 9.56
N ASP A 549 34.55 2.78 9.71
CA ASP A 549 35.07 1.56 9.10
C ASP A 549 34.40 0.31 9.70
N GLN A 550 34.26 0.28 11.02
CA GLN A 550 33.59 -0.81 11.74
C GLN A 550 32.09 -0.89 11.44
N ALA A 551 31.45 0.25 11.21
CA ALA A 551 30.06 0.37 10.80
C ALA A 551 29.84 -0.25 9.41
N SER A 552 30.74 0.02 8.46
CA SER A 552 30.71 -0.55 7.11
C SER A 552 30.89 -2.07 7.14
N TRP A 553 31.76 -2.59 8.02
CA TRP A 553 31.87 -4.03 8.28
C TRP A 553 30.59 -4.58 8.92
N PHE A 554 30.04 -3.91 9.92
CA PHE A 554 28.83 -4.35 10.62
C PHE A 554 27.62 -4.51 9.69
N SER A 555 27.42 -3.58 8.75
CA SER A 555 26.35 -3.67 7.75
C SER A 555 26.64 -4.75 6.69
N SER A 556 27.90 -4.91 6.27
CA SER A 556 28.29 -5.86 5.21
C SER A 556 28.44 -7.31 5.70
N LEU A 557 28.68 -7.56 6.98
CA LEU A 557 28.93 -8.93 7.49
C LEU A 557 27.73 -9.88 7.37
N VAL A 558 26.52 -9.34 7.31
CA VAL A 558 25.31 -10.15 7.07
C VAL A 558 25.32 -10.77 5.67
N THR A 559 25.85 -10.07 4.66
CA THR A 559 25.94 -10.58 3.28
C THR A 559 27.03 -11.65 3.17
N ILE A 560 28.15 -11.50 3.88
CA ILE A 560 29.17 -12.57 4.02
C ILE A 560 28.54 -13.83 4.63
N GLY A 561 27.78 -13.68 5.73
CA GLY A 561 27.03 -14.79 6.30
C GLY A 561 26.09 -15.43 5.28
N ALA A 562 25.40 -14.63 4.47
CA ALA A 562 24.47 -15.11 3.46
C ALA A 562 25.15 -15.82 2.27
N ILE A 563 26.37 -15.45 1.89
CA ILE A 563 27.20 -16.20 0.92
C ILE A 563 27.36 -17.65 1.40
N PHE A 564 27.86 -17.85 2.63
CA PHE A 564 28.02 -19.20 3.20
C PHE A 564 26.66 -19.89 3.39
N GLY A 565 25.64 -19.14 3.81
CA GLY A 565 24.27 -19.61 4.00
C GLY A 565 23.66 -20.15 2.71
N SER A 566 23.92 -19.50 1.57
CA SER A 566 23.39 -19.92 0.27
C SER A 566 24.00 -21.23 -0.23
N VAL A 567 25.30 -21.45 0.02
CA VAL A 567 26.01 -22.70 -0.32
C VAL A 567 25.54 -23.85 0.56
N ILE A 568 25.51 -23.62 1.88
CA ILE A 568 25.04 -24.63 2.84
C ILE A 568 23.56 -24.92 2.60
N GLY A 569 22.72 -23.90 2.42
CA GLY A 569 21.30 -24.03 2.14
C GLY A 569 21.02 -24.85 0.88
N GLY A 570 21.79 -24.64 -0.19
CA GLY A 570 21.72 -25.44 -1.42
C GLY A 570 22.05 -26.92 -1.20
N TRP A 571 22.99 -27.24 -0.31
CA TRP A 571 23.29 -28.64 0.04
C TRP A 571 22.22 -29.26 0.95
N VAL A 572 21.71 -28.48 1.91
CA VAL A 572 20.69 -28.94 2.87
C VAL A 572 19.34 -29.17 2.18
N ILE A 573 18.96 -28.34 1.19
CA ILE A 573 17.67 -28.45 0.46
C ILE A 573 17.49 -29.78 -0.28
N ASP A 574 18.60 -30.38 -0.73
CA ASP A 574 18.59 -31.66 -1.43
C ASP A 574 18.64 -32.86 -0.45
N LYS A 575 19.21 -32.66 0.74
CA LYS A 575 19.30 -33.69 1.80
C LYS A 575 18.09 -33.75 2.71
N LEU A 576 17.72 -32.64 3.34
CA LEU A 576 16.64 -32.56 4.33
C LEU A 576 15.27 -32.25 3.71
N GLY A 577 15.24 -31.82 2.44
CA GLY A 577 14.03 -31.32 1.79
C GLY A 577 13.84 -29.82 2.04
N ARG A 578 12.82 -29.23 1.40
CA ARG A 578 12.59 -27.78 1.40
C ARG A 578 12.07 -27.36 2.76
N LYS A 579 11.02 -28.01 3.28
CA LYS A 579 10.49 -27.81 4.64
C LYS A 579 11.57 -28.00 5.69
N GLY A 580 12.35 -29.09 5.59
CA GLY A 580 13.42 -29.39 6.55
C GLY A 580 14.50 -28.30 6.59
N THR A 581 14.85 -27.74 5.43
CA THR A 581 15.82 -26.64 5.31
C THR A 581 15.28 -25.35 5.90
N ILE A 582 14.02 -25.01 5.64
CA ILE A 582 13.36 -23.84 6.22
C ILE A 582 13.40 -23.89 7.77
N MET A 583 13.11 -25.06 8.35
CA MET A 583 13.16 -25.26 9.80
C MET A 583 14.59 -25.21 10.35
N PHE A 584 15.57 -25.76 9.62
CA PHE A 584 16.98 -25.71 10.00
C PHE A 584 17.50 -24.25 10.06
N CYS A 585 17.04 -23.37 9.17
CA CYS A 585 17.44 -21.97 9.15
C CYS A 585 17.05 -21.18 10.40
N THR A 586 16.03 -21.60 11.15
CA THR A 586 15.63 -20.94 12.41
C THR A 586 16.77 -20.95 13.43
N ILE A 587 17.60 -22.00 13.45
CA ILE A 587 18.71 -22.14 14.41
C ILE A 587 19.71 -20.99 14.27
N PRO A 588 20.33 -20.73 13.08
CA PRO A 588 21.23 -19.61 12.92
C PRO A 588 20.52 -18.26 13.14
N PHE A 589 19.25 -18.08 12.74
CA PHE A 589 18.55 -16.82 13.03
C PHE A 589 18.45 -16.53 14.52
N VAL A 590 17.93 -17.46 15.31
CA VAL A 590 17.73 -17.27 16.76
C VAL A 590 19.06 -17.12 17.48
N LEU A 591 20.06 -17.94 17.16
CA LEU A 591 21.39 -17.84 17.76
C LEU A 591 22.07 -16.50 17.43
N GLY A 592 21.97 -16.05 16.18
CA GLY A 592 22.53 -14.77 15.74
C GLY A 592 21.88 -13.58 16.47
N TRP A 593 20.55 -13.57 16.60
CA TRP A 593 19.85 -12.53 17.33
C TRP A 593 20.15 -12.52 18.83
N LEU A 594 20.24 -13.69 19.46
CA LEU A 594 20.63 -13.79 20.87
C LEU A 594 22.07 -13.30 21.10
N LEU A 595 23.01 -13.63 20.21
CA LEU A 595 24.38 -13.12 20.28
C LEU A 595 24.44 -11.59 20.17
N ILE A 596 23.63 -10.99 19.29
CA ILE A 596 23.53 -9.53 19.18
C ILE A 596 22.89 -8.94 20.45
N CYS A 597 21.80 -9.53 20.95
CA CYS A 597 21.10 -9.06 22.15
C CYS A 597 22.02 -9.01 23.38
N PHE A 598 22.86 -10.03 23.57
CA PHE A 598 23.80 -10.13 24.69
C PHE A 598 25.21 -9.62 24.36
N ALA A 599 25.39 -8.86 23.27
CA ALA A 599 26.70 -8.41 22.85
C ALA A 599 27.37 -7.50 23.89
N GLN A 600 28.57 -7.91 24.32
CA GLN A 600 29.47 -7.18 25.21
C GLN A 600 30.72 -6.65 24.48
N SER A 601 30.93 -7.06 23.22
CA SER A 601 32.06 -6.63 22.38
C SER A 601 31.64 -6.53 20.92
N VAL A 602 32.40 -5.76 20.14
CA VAL A 602 32.24 -5.64 18.68
C VAL A 602 32.35 -7.00 17.98
N ALA A 603 33.23 -7.88 18.47
CA ALA A 603 33.36 -9.23 17.93
C ALA A 603 32.06 -10.04 18.05
N MET A 604 31.34 -9.93 19.18
CA MET A 604 30.03 -10.59 19.34
C MET A 604 28.98 -10.05 18.38
N LEU A 605 28.97 -8.73 18.13
CA LEU A 605 28.10 -8.12 17.12
C LEU A 605 28.40 -8.69 15.73
N TYR A 606 29.67 -8.78 15.35
CA TYR A 606 30.11 -9.31 14.06
C TYR A 606 29.76 -10.79 13.90
N SER A 607 30.04 -11.62 14.91
CA SER A 607 29.66 -13.02 14.91
C SER A 607 28.15 -13.20 14.81
N GLY A 608 27.38 -12.41 15.55
CA GLY A 608 25.93 -12.40 15.48
C GLY A 608 25.42 -12.07 14.07
N ARG A 609 26.01 -11.07 13.41
CA ARG A 609 25.68 -10.70 12.02
C ARG A 609 25.97 -11.80 11.01
N ILE A 610 27.16 -12.40 11.07
CA ILE A 610 27.51 -13.53 10.20
C ILE A 610 26.51 -14.68 10.39
N ILE A 611 26.17 -15.01 11.64
CA ILE A 611 25.26 -16.10 11.97
C ILE A 611 23.83 -15.80 11.51
N THR A 612 23.31 -14.59 11.71
CA THR A 612 22.00 -14.20 11.13
C THR A 612 22.04 -14.23 9.60
N GLY A 613 23.16 -13.84 9.00
CA GLY A 613 23.38 -13.90 7.55
C GLY A 613 23.32 -15.32 6.99
N LEU A 614 23.89 -16.31 7.69
CA LEU A 614 23.79 -17.73 7.32
C LEU A 614 22.32 -18.16 7.16
N GLY A 615 21.45 -17.71 8.07
CA GLY A 615 20.01 -17.91 7.97
C GLY A 615 19.40 -17.22 6.75
N CYS A 616 19.72 -15.94 6.52
CA CYS A 616 19.23 -15.15 5.39
C CYS A 616 19.55 -15.81 4.04
N GLY A 617 20.81 -16.23 3.84
CA GLY A 617 21.24 -16.83 2.57
C GLY A 617 20.59 -18.18 2.28
N ALA A 618 20.35 -18.99 3.31
CA ALA A 618 19.67 -20.27 3.15
C ALA A 618 18.16 -20.09 2.90
N ILE A 619 17.51 -19.14 3.58
CA ILE A 619 16.08 -18.82 3.36
C ILE A 619 15.82 -18.20 2.00
N SER A 620 16.72 -17.32 1.52
CA SER A 620 16.54 -16.57 0.27
C SER A 620 16.37 -17.48 -0.95
N LEU A 621 17.00 -18.66 -0.96
CA LEU A 621 16.81 -19.66 -2.02
C LEU A 621 15.71 -20.68 -1.70
N THR A 622 15.56 -21.07 -0.43
CA THR A 622 14.70 -22.20 -0.07
C THR A 622 13.21 -21.86 -0.14
N VAL A 623 12.82 -20.67 0.32
CA VAL A 623 11.40 -20.28 0.38
C VAL A 623 10.80 -20.05 -1.02
N PRO A 624 11.46 -19.34 -1.96
CA PRO A 624 10.97 -19.25 -3.33
C PRO A 624 10.82 -20.61 -4.00
N VAL A 625 11.77 -21.54 -3.79
CA VAL A 625 11.71 -22.90 -4.33
C VAL A 625 10.55 -23.69 -3.71
N TYR A 626 10.36 -23.60 -2.39
CA TYR A 626 9.23 -24.23 -1.70
C TYR A 626 7.89 -23.75 -2.26
N ILE A 627 7.70 -22.43 -2.37
CA ILE A 627 6.47 -21.82 -2.88
C ILE A 627 6.25 -22.22 -4.35
N ALA A 628 7.28 -22.17 -5.19
CA ALA A 628 7.16 -22.55 -6.59
C ALA A 628 6.77 -24.04 -6.77
N GLU A 629 7.27 -24.92 -5.89
CA GLU A 629 7.01 -26.36 -5.97
C GLU A 629 5.61 -26.77 -5.47
N ILE A 630 5.02 -26.03 -4.51
CA ILE A 630 3.67 -26.32 -3.99
C ILE A 630 2.55 -25.62 -4.78
N SER A 631 2.86 -24.50 -5.43
CA SER A 631 1.87 -23.65 -6.11
C SER A 631 1.42 -24.21 -7.45
N ALA A 632 0.12 -24.12 -7.72
CA ALA A 632 -0.44 -24.35 -9.05
C ALA A 632 0.07 -23.31 -10.06
N ALA A 633 0.24 -23.71 -11.34
CA ALA A 633 0.85 -22.86 -12.37
C ALA A 633 0.14 -21.51 -12.58
N ARG A 634 -1.19 -21.48 -12.42
CA ARG A 634 -2.04 -20.28 -12.60
C ARG A 634 -1.75 -19.15 -11.61
N ILE A 635 -1.39 -19.48 -10.37
CA ILE A 635 -1.26 -18.55 -9.24
C ILE A 635 0.18 -18.45 -8.72
N ARG A 636 1.11 -19.17 -9.36
CA ARG A 636 2.49 -19.31 -8.90
C ARG A 636 3.20 -17.96 -8.79
N GLY A 637 2.87 -17.00 -9.66
CA GLY A 637 3.50 -15.69 -9.62
C GLY A 637 3.05 -14.86 -8.44
N THR A 638 1.75 -14.82 -8.17
CA THR A 638 1.19 -14.15 -7.01
C THR A 638 1.70 -14.78 -5.71
N LEU A 639 1.68 -16.12 -5.58
CA LEU A 639 2.22 -16.78 -4.38
C LEU A 639 3.73 -16.58 -4.23
N GLY A 640 4.49 -16.68 -5.32
CA GLY A 640 5.93 -16.43 -5.32
C GLY A 640 6.30 -15.00 -4.90
N SER A 641 5.52 -14.01 -5.32
CA SER A 641 5.68 -12.60 -4.95
C SER A 641 5.48 -12.32 -3.46
N VAL A 642 4.75 -13.19 -2.75
CA VAL A 642 4.56 -13.06 -1.29
C VAL A 642 5.91 -13.07 -0.58
N THR A 643 6.93 -13.71 -1.13
CA THR A 643 8.30 -13.68 -0.58
C THR A 643 8.81 -12.24 -0.45
N ASN A 644 8.72 -11.43 -1.51
CA ASN A 644 9.20 -10.04 -1.48
C ASN A 644 8.30 -9.15 -0.61
N LEU A 645 6.99 -9.38 -0.65
CA LEU A 645 6.05 -8.69 0.23
C LEU A 645 6.41 -8.95 1.71
N ALA A 646 6.74 -10.19 2.06
CA ALA A 646 7.17 -10.54 3.41
C ALA A 646 8.53 -9.93 3.79
N ILE A 647 9.49 -9.82 2.88
CA ILE A 647 10.74 -9.07 3.09
C ILE A 647 10.43 -7.62 3.47
N THR A 648 9.58 -6.93 2.70
CA THR A 648 9.22 -5.53 2.98
C THR A 648 8.47 -5.36 4.31
N VAL A 649 7.64 -6.33 4.70
CA VAL A 649 7.01 -6.35 6.04
C VAL A 649 8.07 -6.45 7.14
N GLY A 650 9.05 -7.35 6.99
CA GLY A 650 10.17 -7.47 7.91
C GLY A 650 10.98 -6.17 8.03
N LEU A 651 11.22 -5.50 6.90
CA LEU A 651 11.93 -4.23 6.83
C LEU A 651 11.20 -3.12 7.60
N ILE A 652 9.89 -2.96 7.36
CA ILE A 652 9.06 -1.98 8.09
C ILE A 652 9.05 -2.28 9.59
N LEU A 653 8.90 -3.56 9.97
CA LEU A 653 8.92 -3.94 11.38
C LEU A 653 10.23 -3.51 12.05
N ALA A 654 11.37 -3.69 11.38
CA ALA A 654 12.66 -3.24 11.90
C ALA A 654 12.76 -1.72 12.00
N TYR A 655 12.30 -0.95 11.00
CA TYR A 655 12.34 0.50 11.03
C TYR A 655 11.43 1.11 12.08
N VAL A 656 10.19 0.63 12.18
CA VAL A 656 9.21 1.11 13.16
C VAL A 656 9.68 0.77 14.57
N ALA A 657 10.07 -0.49 14.82
CA ALA A 657 10.59 -0.87 16.13
C ALA A 657 11.90 -0.14 16.46
N GLY A 658 12.76 0.14 15.48
CA GLY A 658 14.03 0.84 15.67
C GLY A 658 13.92 2.32 16.03
N VAL A 659 12.74 2.93 15.85
CA VAL A 659 12.45 4.29 16.36
C VAL A 659 12.17 4.27 17.87
N PHE A 660 11.49 3.24 18.36
CA PHE A 660 11.02 3.18 19.76
C PHE A 660 11.93 2.37 20.68
N CYS A 661 12.69 1.41 20.14
CA CYS A 661 13.46 0.46 20.92
C CYS A 661 14.96 0.68 20.76
N HIS A 662 15.67 0.57 21.88
CA HIS A 662 17.13 0.45 21.88
C HIS A 662 17.58 -0.81 21.11
N TRP A 663 18.72 -0.74 20.41
CA TRP A 663 19.22 -1.80 19.50
C TRP A 663 19.21 -3.23 20.07
N ARG A 664 19.45 -3.40 21.38
CA ARG A 664 19.36 -4.72 22.05
C ARG A 664 17.95 -5.31 22.06
N TRP A 665 16.95 -4.51 22.41
CA TRP A 665 15.54 -4.93 22.41
C TRP A 665 15.03 -5.13 20.98
N LEU A 666 15.53 -4.33 20.05
CA LEU A 666 15.28 -4.53 18.63
C LEU A 666 15.80 -5.90 18.15
N ALA A 667 16.98 -6.33 18.61
CA ALA A 667 17.52 -7.66 18.30
C ALA A 667 16.67 -8.79 18.90
N PHE A 668 16.13 -8.61 20.11
CA PHE A 668 15.21 -9.57 20.73
C PHE A 668 13.92 -9.74 19.92
N ILE A 669 13.34 -8.64 19.44
CA ILE A 669 12.16 -8.67 18.56
C ILE A 669 12.47 -9.43 17.27
N GLY A 670 13.68 -9.29 16.72
CA GLY A 670 14.14 -10.01 15.53
C GLY A 670 14.15 -11.54 15.66
N ALA A 671 14.22 -12.08 16.88
CA ALA A 671 14.15 -13.52 17.13
C ALA A 671 12.73 -14.10 17.08
N ILE A 672 11.68 -13.25 17.10
CA ILE A 672 10.27 -13.70 17.14
C ILE A 672 9.83 -14.34 15.82
N PRO A 673 9.97 -13.69 14.64
CA PRO A 673 9.53 -14.27 13.37
C PRO A 673 10.11 -15.68 13.05
N PRO A 674 11.42 -15.94 13.22
CA PRO A 674 11.98 -17.27 12.90
C PRO A 674 11.54 -18.35 13.91
N THR A 675 11.26 -17.97 15.16
CA THR A 675 10.72 -18.88 16.18
C THR A 675 9.27 -19.26 15.88
N LEU A 676 8.45 -18.29 15.46
CA LEU A 676 7.08 -18.55 15.04
C LEU A 676 7.03 -19.44 13.78
N GLN A 677 7.95 -19.20 12.84
CA GLN A 677 8.08 -19.96 11.61
C GLN A 677 8.31 -21.46 11.85
N VAL A 678 9.22 -21.85 12.74
CA VAL A 678 9.49 -23.28 13.00
C VAL A 678 8.28 -23.97 13.62
N ILE A 679 7.57 -23.31 14.53
CA ILE A 679 6.37 -23.84 15.19
C ILE A 679 5.27 -24.11 14.15
N LEU A 680 5.02 -23.15 13.25
CA LEU A 680 3.96 -23.27 12.25
C LEU A 680 4.33 -24.22 11.10
N MET A 681 5.62 -24.36 10.76
CA MET A 681 6.05 -25.26 9.69
C MET A 681 5.79 -26.74 10.00
N PHE A 682 5.63 -27.14 11.26
CA PHE A 682 5.24 -28.52 11.60
C PHE A 682 3.91 -28.93 10.95
N SER A 683 2.97 -28.00 10.80
CA SER A 683 1.61 -28.23 10.29
C SER A 683 1.50 -28.33 8.77
N VAL A 684 2.57 -28.06 8.02
CA VAL A 684 2.56 -27.99 6.54
C VAL A 684 3.36 -29.17 5.95
N PRO A 685 2.96 -29.81 4.85
CA PRO A 685 3.71 -30.90 4.25
C PRO A 685 5.00 -30.44 3.52
N GLU A 686 5.87 -31.41 3.23
CA GLU A 686 7.05 -31.24 2.37
C GLU A 686 6.64 -31.24 0.88
N THR A 687 7.46 -30.70 -0.02
CA THR A 687 7.08 -30.59 -1.43
C THR A 687 6.88 -31.97 -2.10
N PRO A 688 5.79 -32.18 -2.87
CA PRO A 688 5.54 -33.44 -3.56
C PRO A 688 6.67 -33.86 -4.50
N ARG A 689 7.24 -32.87 -5.21
CA ARG A 689 8.34 -33.07 -6.17
C ARG A 689 9.59 -33.64 -5.50
N TRP A 690 9.96 -33.14 -4.31
CA TRP A 690 11.08 -33.69 -3.56
C TRP A 690 10.78 -35.10 -3.03
N LEU A 691 9.56 -35.35 -2.54
CA LEU A 691 9.14 -36.67 -2.07
C LEU A 691 9.17 -37.73 -3.17
N LEU A 692 8.69 -37.39 -4.38
CA LEU A 692 8.78 -38.25 -5.57
C LEU A 692 10.22 -38.48 -6.00
N GLY A 693 11.08 -37.46 -5.94
CA GLY A 693 12.51 -37.56 -6.23
C GLY A 693 13.27 -38.49 -5.27
N LYS A 694 12.78 -38.66 -4.03
CA LYS A 694 13.31 -39.64 -3.05
C LYS A 694 12.62 -41.01 -3.12
N GLY A 695 11.74 -41.26 -4.09
CA GLY A 695 11.00 -42.51 -4.23
C GLY A 695 9.89 -42.72 -3.19
N ARG A 696 9.48 -41.68 -2.45
CA ARG A 696 8.45 -41.78 -1.40
C ARG A 696 7.06 -41.48 -1.94
N ARG A 697 6.54 -42.32 -2.85
CA ARG A 697 5.27 -42.10 -3.56
C ARG A 697 4.08 -41.86 -2.64
N SER A 698 3.87 -42.72 -1.63
CA SER A 698 2.72 -42.59 -0.70
C SER A 698 2.67 -41.22 0.00
N LYS A 699 3.81 -40.74 0.51
CA LYS A 699 3.88 -39.41 1.15
C LYS A 699 3.71 -38.26 0.15
N ALA A 700 4.14 -38.45 -1.09
CA ALA A 700 3.93 -37.44 -2.14
C ALA A 700 2.45 -37.29 -2.49
N LEU A 701 1.71 -38.40 -2.59
CA LEU A 701 0.26 -38.40 -2.80
C LEU A 701 -0.45 -37.73 -1.62
N GLU A 702 -0.08 -38.05 -0.37
CA GLU A 702 -0.61 -37.36 0.82
C GLU A 702 -0.37 -35.85 0.77
N SER A 703 0.83 -35.43 0.33
CA SER A 703 1.14 -34.01 0.18
C SER A 703 0.34 -33.34 -0.95
N LEU A 704 0.12 -34.02 -2.08
CA LEU A 704 -0.69 -33.50 -3.18
C LEU A 704 -2.16 -33.38 -2.78
N LEU A 705 -2.74 -34.42 -2.15
CA LEU A 705 -4.09 -34.38 -1.59
C LEU A 705 -4.24 -33.26 -0.56
N TRP A 706 -3.20 -33.05 0.26
CA TRP A 706 -3.23 -31.94 1.21
C TRP A 706 -3.23 -30.59 0.49
N LEU A 707 -2.43 -30.40 -0.57
CA LEU A 707 -2.29 -29.12 -1.27
C LEU A 707 -3.44 -28.78 -2.23
N ARG A 708 -4.02 -29.78 -2.93
CA ARG A 708 -5.06 -29.63 -3.96
C ARG A 708 -6.48 -29.87 -3.42
N GLY A 709 -6.60 -30.64 -2.33
CA GLY A 709 -7.86 -31.03 -1.74
C GLY A 709 -8.16 -32.53 -1.88
N PRO A 710 -9.12 -33.06 -1.10
CA PRO A 710 -9.45 -34.49 -1.08
C PRO A 710 -10.11 -35.01 -2.37
N ASP A 711 -10.73 -34.13 -3.16
CA ASP A 711 -11.51 -34.48 -4.36
C ASP A 711 -10.74 -34.24 -5.68
N ALA A 712 -9.46 -33.83 -5.61
CA ALA A 712 -8.66 -33.50 -6.78
C ALA A 712 -8.05 -34.76 -7.43
N ASP A 713 -8.05 -34.83 -8.77
CA ASP A 713 -7.33 -35.86 -9.51
C ASP A 713 -5.82 -35.58 -9.47
N ILE A 714 -5.17 -36.12 -8.44
CA ILE A 714 -3.74 -35.96 -8.21
C ILE A 714 -2.88 -37.00 -8.94
N GLU A 715 -3.50 -37.99 -9.60
CA GLU A 715 -2.78 -39.11 -10.20
C GLU A 715 -2.09 -38.68 -11.50
N GLU A 716 -2.75 -37.87 -12.33
CA GLU A 716 -2.18 -37.29 -13.55
C GLU A 716 -1.00 -36.34 -13.24
N GLU A 717 -1.14 -35.45 -12.25
CA GLU A 717 -0.05 -34.56 -11.82
C GLU A 717 1.14 -35.38 -11.27
N CYS A 718 0.85 -36.44 -10.50
CA CYS A 718 1.88 -37.33 -9.96
C CYS A 718 2.63 -38.10 -11.06
N VAL A 719 1.92 -38.62 -12.08
CA VAL A 719 2.53 -39.32 -13.21
C VAL A 719 3.40 -38.37 -14.01
N THR A 720 2.91 -37.17 -14.34
CA THR A 720 3.68 -36.16 -15.07
C THR A 720 4.98 -35.81 -14.34
N ILE A 721 4.92 -35.51 -13.04
CA ILE A 721 6.11 -35.21 -12.24
C ILE A 721 7.07 -36.41 -12.20
N ARG A 722 6.52 -37.63 -12.11
CA ARG A 722 7.33 -38.86 -12.04
C ARG A 722 8.04 -39.14 -13.36
N GLU A 723 7.37 -38.98 -14.50
CA GLU A 723 7.99 -39.10 -15.81
C GLU A 723 9.13 -38.10 -16.00
N THR A 724 8.96 -36.85 -15.54
CA THR A 724 10.05 -35.85 -15.58
C THR A 724 11.24 -36.28 -14.73
N ILE A 725 11.02 -36.90 -13.56
CA ILE A 725 12.10 -37.39 -12.69
C ILE A 725 12.78 -38.63 -13.30
N ASP A 726 12.02 -39.59 -13.82
CA ASP A 726 12.55 -40.85 -14.36
C ASP A 726 13.27 -40.67 -15.70
N ARG A 727 12.93 -39.64 -16.48
CA ARG A 727 13.64 -39.28 -17.72
C ARG A 727 15.04 -38.70 -17.49
N HIS A 728 15.41 -38.34 -16.26
CA HIS A 728 16.69 -37.69 -15.95
C HIS A 728 17.59 -38.58 -15.07
N GLU A 729 18.79 -38.90 -15.56
CA GLU A 729 19.83 -39.59 -14.78
C GLU A 729 20.41 -38.69 -13.67
N LYS A 730 21.18 -39.31 -12.75
CA LYS A 730 21.85 -38.59 -11.65
C LYS A 730 22.80 -37.53 -12.21
N PHE A 731 22.67 -36.30 -11.72
CA PHE A 731 23.48 -35.15 -12.14
C PHE A 731 24.99 -35.37 -12.00
N HIS A 732 25.73 -35.17 -13.09
CA HIS A 732 27.18 -35.03 -13.11
C HIS A 732 27.61 -33.60 -13.44
N LEU A 733 28.66 -33.08 -12.78
CA LEU A 733 29.14 -31.69 -12.95
C LEU A 733 29.52 -31.32 -14.40
N ARG A 734 29.84 -32.30 -15.26
CA ARG A 734 30.15 -32.07 -16.68
C ARG A 734 28.93 -31.64 -17.49
N GLU A 735 27.73 -31.96 -17.02
CA GLU A 735 26.46 -31.61 -17.66
C GLU A 735 26.06 -30.15 -17.38
N LEU A 736 26.76 -29.43 -16.50
CA LEU A 736 26.49 -28.01 -16.25
C LEU A 736 26.72 -27.12 -17.49
N LEU A 737 27.54 -27.61 -18.43
CA LEU A 737 27.82 -26.98 -19.72
C LEU A 737 26.80 -27.36 -20.80
N SER A 738 25.86 -28.25 -20.52
CA SER A 738 24.80 -28.57 -21.47
C SER A 738 23.90 -27.35 -21.69
N PRO A 739 23.45 -27.07 -22.92
CA PRO A 739 22.64 -25.89 -23.21
C PRO A 739 21.30 -25.86 -22.46
N GLU A 740 20.82 -27.02 -22.02
CA GLU A 740 19.60 -27.20 -21.21
C GLU A 740 19.76 -26.66 -19.78
N ILE A 741 20.94 -26.81 -19.17
CA ILE A 741 21.22 -26.33 -17.81
C ILE A 741 21.89 -24.95 -17.86
N ALA A 742 22.83 -24.75 -18.78
CA ALA A 742 23.65 -23.55 -18.85
C ALA A 742 22.82 -22.29 -19.14
N LYS A 743 21.80 -22.36 -20.01
CA LYS A 743 20.98 -21.19 -20.36
C LYS A 743 20.08 -20.74 -19.21
N PRO A 744 19.25 -21.59 -18.57
CA PRO A 744 18.49 -21.19 -17.38
C PRO A 744 19.38 -20.71 -16.22
N LEU A 745 20.54 -21.36 -16.04
CA LEU A 745 21.50 -20.97 -15.01
C LEU A 745 22.09 -19.58 -15.28
N ALA A 746 22.52 -19.30 -16.51
CA ALA A 746 23.03 -17.99 -16.90
C ALA A 746 21.98 -16.89 -16.76
N ILE A 747 20.71 -17.19 -17.09
CA ILE A 747 19.59 -16.26 -16.88
C ILE A 747 19.38 -15.99 -15.38
N SER A 748 19.35 -17.02 -14.55
CA SER A 748 19.18 -16.90 -13.09
C SER A 748 20.31 -16.10 -12.44
N VAL A 749 21.56 -16.45 -12.75
CA VAL A 749 22.76 -15.79 -12.23
C VAL A 749 22.83 -14.34 -12.70
N GLY A 750 22.56 -14.08 -13.98
CA GLY A 750 22.55 -12.72 -14.53
C GLY A 750 21.48 -11.84 -13.90
N LEU A 751 20.26 -12.38 -13.71
CA LEU A 751 19.16 -11.63 -13.11
C LEU A 751 19.48 -11.23 -11.65
N MET A 752 20.04 -12.16 -10.87
CA MET A 752 20.51 -11.89 -9.50
C MET A 752 21.67 -10.88 -9.45
N ALA A 753 22.62 -10.98 -10.38
CA ALA A 753 23.73 -10.04 -10.46
C ALA A 753 23.26 -8.61 -10.76
N PHE A 754 22.42 -8.43 -11.78
CA PHE A 754 21.89 -7.10 -12.14
C PHE A 754 20.98 -6.52 -11.05
N GLN A 755 20.23 -7.36 -10.35
CA GLN A 755 19.43 -6.93 -9.21
C GLN A 755 20.29 -6.27 -8.13
N MET A 756 21.39 -6.91 -7.72
CA MET A 756 22.24 -6.43 -6.62
C MET A 756 23.19 -5.31 -7.05
N LEU A 757 23.75 -5.39 -8.27
CA LEU A 757 24.62 -4.37 -8.84
C LEU A 757 23.91 -3.04 -9.13
N SER A 758 22.56 -3.01 -9.11
CA SER A 758 21.77 -1.78 -9.24
C SER A 758 21.92 -0.80 -8.08
N GLY A 759 22.54 -1.21 -6.97
CA GLY A 759 22.79 -0.34 -5.81
C GLY A 759 21.66 -0.33 -4.76
N VAL A 760 20.69 -1.25 -4.84
CA VAL A 760 19.54 -1.28 -3.93
C VAL A 760 19.92 -1.50 -2.47
N ASP A 761 20.82 -2.44 -2.19
CA ASP A 761 21.24 -2.79 -0.82
C ASP A 761 21.95 -1.62 -0.12
N VAL A 762 22.67 -0.77 -0.86
CA VAL A 762 23.30 0.43 -0.29
C VAL A 762 22.24 1.37 0.25
N VAL A 763 21.15 1.55 -0.49
CA VAL A 763 20.02 2.38 -0.10
C VAL A 763 19.28 1.75 1.07
N GLU A 764 19.07 0.43 1.07
CA GLU A 764 18.35 -0.27 2.15
C GLU A 764 19.15 -0.34 3.46
N PHE A 765 20.43 -0.72 3.42
CA PHE A 765 21.26 -0.83 4.62
C PHE A 765 21.57 0.51 5.28
N ASN A 766 21.64 1.59 4.49
CA ASN A 766 22.05 2.91 4.95
C ASN A 766 20.95 3.96 4.86
N ALA A 767 19.68 3.58 4.65
CA ALA A 767 18.58 4.53 4.43
C ALA A 767 18.56 5.66 5.46
N ALA A 768 18.62 5.33 6.76
CA ALA A 768 18.59 6.32 7.83
C ALA A 768 19.83 7.24 7.84
N GLY A 769 21.00 6.71 7.48
CA GLY A 769 22.24 7.47 7.33
C GLY A 769 22.23 8.39 6.11
N ILE A 770 21.75 7.92 4.95
CA ILE A 770 21.60 8.70 3.72
C ILE A 770 20.69 9.90 3.97
N PHE A 771 19.53 9.69 4.63
CA PHE A 771 18.64 10.79 4.98
C PHE A 771 19.26 11.73 6.03
N ALA A 772 19.98 11.22 7.02
CA ALA A 772 20.70 12.08 7.96
C ALA A 772 21.73 12.97 7.24
N THR A 773 22.51 12.42 6.31
CA THR A 773 23.45 13.20 5.49
C THR A 773 22.78 14.16 4.51
N ALA A 774 21.55 13.87 4.10
CA ALA A 774 20.72 14.75 3.26
C ALA A 774 20.06 15.90 4.05
N GLY A 775 20.34 16.02 5.36
CA GLY A 775 19.86 17.11 6.22
C GLY A 775 18.59 16.81 7.02
N PHE A 776 18.19 15.53 7.15
CA PHE A 776 17.03 15.15 7.96
C PHE A 776 17.36 15.13 9.45
N SER A 777 16.57 15.86 10.25
CA SER A 777 16.71 15.93 11.71
C SER A 777 16.52 14.58 12.40
N ASN A 778 15.73 13.67 11.81
CA ASN A 778 15.57 12.30 12.29
C ASN A 778 15.60 11.29 11.14
N GLY A 779 16.82 10.81 10.83
CA GLY A 779 17.04 9.81 9.77
C GLY A 779 16.28 8.50 9.97
N LYS A 780 16.01 8.09 11.23
CA LYS A 780 15.24 6.86 11.52
C LYS A 780 13.79 6.97 11.06
N LEU A 781 13.16 8.13 11.25
CA LEU A 781 11.79 8.39 10.78
C LEU A 781 11.72 8.42 9.24
N ALA A 782 12.73 8.99 8.58
CA ALA A 782 12.79 9.03 7.12
C ALA A 782 12.90 7.63 6.49
N ALA A 783 13.60 6.69 7.14
CA ALA A 783 13.71 5.30 6.68
C ALA A 783 12.35 4.57 6.65
N ILE A 784 11.41 4.92 7.54
CA ILE A 784 10.05 4.34 7.53
C ILE A 784 9.34 4.62 6.21
N THR A 785 9.51 5.83 5.65
CA THR A 785 8.93 6.22 4.36
C THR A 785 9.39 5.31 3.23
N VAL A 786 10.68 4.94 3.20
CA VAL A 786 11.21 4.00 2.20
C VAL A 786 10.58 2.62 2.37
N GLY A 787 10.51 2.10 3.60
CA GLY A 787 9.86 0.81 3.87
C GLY A 787 8.39 0.77 3.43
N LEU A 788 7.62 1.83 3.74
CA LEU A 788 6.21 1.94 3.35
C LEU A 788 6.02 1.94 1.82
N VAL A 789 6.85 2.72 1.11
CA VAL A 789 6.83 2.77 -0.35
C VAL A 789 7.09 1.38 -0.94
N GLN A 790 8.11 0.68 -0.43
CA GLN A 790 8.44 -0.66 -0.88
C GLN A 790 7.31 -1.66 -0.61
N PHE A 791 6.66 -1.59 0.55
CA PHE A 791 5.53 -2.47 0.88
C PHE A 791 4.33 -2.29 -0.06
N VAL A 792 3.95 -1.03 -0.34
CA VAL A 792 2.87 -0.73 -1.30
C VAL A 792 3.25 -1.25 -2.69
N ALA A 793 4.48 -0.99 -3.13
CA ALA A 793 4.97 -1.43 -4.43
C ALA A 793 5.03 -2.97 -4.55
N ALA A 794 5.49 -3.68 -3.51
CA ALA A 794 5.53 -5.13 -3.47
C ALA A 794 4.12 -5.74 -3.49
N GLY A 795 3.16 -5.11 -2.81
CA GLY A 795 1.74 -5.51 -2.85
C GLY A 795 1.14 -5.36 -4.25
N LEU A 796 1.43 -4.25 -4.94
CA LEU A 796 1.04 -4.04 -6.33
C LEU A 796 1.70 -5.06 -7.26
N GLY A 797 2.99 -5.33 -7.09
CA GLY A 797 3.74 -6.34 -7.84
C GLY A 797 3.12 -7.73 -7.73
N CYS A 798 2.71 -8.12 -6.52
CA CYS A 798 2.06 -9.41 -6.24
C CYS A 798 0.78 -9.64 -7.05
N VAL A 799 -0.05 -8.59 -7.21
CA VAL A 799 -1.29 -8.65 -7.99
C VAL A 799 -1.02 -8.59 -9.49
N LEU A 800 -0.02 -7.80 -9.91
CA LEU A 800 0.29 -7.60 -11.33
C LEU A 800 1.05 -8.78 -11.95
N MET A 801 1.77 -9.57 -11.16
CA MET A 801 2.70 -10.58 -11.67
C MET A 801 2.04 -11.67 -12.54
N ASP A 802 0.87 -12.17 -12.13
CA ASP A 802 0.12 -13.15 -12.91
C ASP A 802 -0.80 -12.51 -13.96
N LYS A 803 -1.03 -11.19 -13.91
CA LYS A 803 -1.81 -10.47 -14.93
C LYS A 803 -0.96 -10.00 -16.10
N VAL A 804 0.18 -9.36 -15.84
CA VAL A 804 1.01 -8.69 -16.86
C VAL A 804 2.05 -9.65 -17.46
N GLY A 805 2.64 -10.53 -16.65
CA GLY A 805 3.76 -11.37 -17.05
C GLY A 805 5.10 -10.86 -16.49
N ARG A 806 6.07 -11.77 -16.34
CA ARG A 806 7.32 -11.51 -15.60
C ARG A 806 8.24 -10.59 -16.40
N ARG A 807 8.36 -10.83 -17.71
CA ARG A 807 9.26 -10.09 -18.60
C ARG A 807 8.76 -8.66 -18.80
N ILE A 808 7.47 -8.50 -19.04
CA ILE A 808 6.84 -7.20 -19.28
C ILE A 808 6.87 -6.32 -18.04
N LEU A 809 6.83 -6.89 -16.84
CA LEU A 809 6.90 -6.12 -15.58
C LEU A 809 8.32 -5.61 -15.28
N LEU A 810 9.36 -6.39 -15.62
CA LEU A 810 10.76 -6.02 -15.39
C LEU A 810 11.25 -4.86 -16.27
N TRP A 811 10.74 -4.74 -17.50
CA TRP A 811 11.15 -3.69 -18.45
C TRP A 811 10.92 -2.25 -17.94
N PRO A 812 9.68 -1.82 -17.65
CA PRO A 812 9.42 -0.46 -17.18
C PRO A 812 10.07 -0.20 -15.82
N ALA A 813 10.19 -1.22 -14.97
CA ALA A 813 10.86 -1.11 -13.69
C ALA A 813 12.37 -0.84 -13.83
N ALA A 814 13.06 -1.54 -14.75
CA ALA A 814 14.48 -1.32 -15.01
C ALA A 814 14.75 0.11 -15.53
N LEU A 815 13.91 0.58 -16.46
CA LEU A 815 13.99 1.93 -16.99
C LEU A 815 13.67 2.98 -15.92
N GLY A 816 12.65 2.74 -15.08
CA GLY A 816 12.31 3.62 -13.98
C GLY A 816 13.44 3.75 -12.95
N MET A 817 14.08 2.63 -12.59
CA MET A 817 15.29 2.65 -11.75
C MET A 817 16.43 3.43 -12.41
N CYS A 818 16.72 3.20 -13.69
CA CYS A 818 17.74 3.94 -14.43
C CYS A 818 17.49 5.45 -14.42
N VAL A 819 16.28 5.88 -14.80
CA VAL A 819 15.90 7.31 -14.80
C VAL A 819 16.07 7.92 -13.42
N SER A 820 15.60 7.24 -12.37
CA SER A 820 15.72 7.76 -11.00
C SER A 820 17.17 7.93 -10.54
N LEU A 821 18.07 7.00 -10.89
CA LEU A 821 19.49 7.07 -10.54
C LEU A 821 20.25 8.12 -11.36
N VAL A 822 19.92 8.29 -12.65
CA VAL A 822 20.46 9.38 -13.48
C VAL A 822 20.09 10.73 -12.87
N THR A 823 18.81 10.92 -12.53
CA THR A 823 18.33 12.16 -11.90
C THR A 823 18.97 12.39 -10.53
N LEU A 824 19.19 11.33 -9.74
CA LEU A 824 19.90 11.42 -8.46
C LEU A 824 21.38 11.82 -8.64
N GLY A 825 22.07 11.29 -9.66
CA GLY A 825 23.43 11.70 -10.00
C GLY A 825 23.51 13.16 -10.45
N VAL A 826 22.53 13.63 -11.23
CA VAL A 826 22.42 15.04 -11.63
C VAL A 826 22.17 15.94 -10.42
N TYR A 827 21.36 15.50 -9.45
CA TYR A 827 21.15 16.23 -8.20
C TYR A 827 22.47 16.45 -7.44
N PHE A 828 23.27 15.39 -7.24
CA PHE A 828 24.55 15.49 -6.54
C PHE A 828 25.64 16.24 -7.34
N LEU A 829 25.45 16.40 -8.65
CA LEU A 829 26.27 17.29 -9.49
C LEU A 829 25.97 18.77 -9.27
N ILE A 830 24.71 19.09 -8.99
CA ILE A 830 24.29 20.46 -8.69
C ILE A 830 24.60 20.79 -7.22
N TYR A 831 24.45 19.83 -6.31
CA TYR A 831 24.69 19.95 -4.88
C TYR A 831 26.04 19.32 -4.45
N ILE A 832 27.11 20.11 -4.42
CA ILE A 832 28.40 19.70 -3.83
C ILE A 832 28.43 20.14 -2.36
N PRO A 833 28.35 19.24 -1.36
CA PRO A 833 28.69 19.60 0.01
C PRO A 833 30.19 19.95 0.08
N PRO A 834 30.59 21.05 0.76
CA PRO A 834 31.99 21.39 0.90
C PRO A 834 32.69 20.28 1.70
N LYS A 835 33.64 19.57 1.07
CA LYS A 835 34.61 18.76 1.79
C LYS A 835 35.74 19.68 2.24
N ASP A 836 35.92 19.80 3.56
CA ASP A 836 37.07 20.47 4.14
C ASP A 836 38.38 19.81 3.65
N GLY A 837 39.23 20.59 3.00
CA GLY A 837 40.70 20.41 3.04
C GLY A 837 41.38 19.43 2.07
N GLY A 838 40.75 18.96 0.99
CA GLY A 838 41.42 18.10 -0.01
C GLY A 838 41.78 18.83 -1.30
N SER A 839 43.04 18.81 -1.73
CA SER A 839 43.54 19.35 -3.00
C SER A 839 42.87 18.68 -4.21
N THR A 840 41.88 19.35 -4.81
CA THR A 840 41.19 18.88 -6.02
C THR A 840 41.75 19.52 -7.29
N SER A 841 41.78 18.73 -8.37
CA SER A 841 42.23 19.10 -9.72
C SER A 841 41.42 20.21 -10.38
N ASP A 842 42.04 20.93 -11.32
CA ASP A 842 41.52 22.13 -12.02
C ASP A 842 40.18 21.95 -12.76
N ALA A 843 39.72 20.71 -12.99
CA ALA A 843 38.41 20.43 -13.57
C ALA A 843 37.27 20.56 -12.54
N VAL A 844 37.56 20.34 -11.26
CA VAL A 844 36.59 20.41 -10.15
C VAL A 844 36.34 21.85 -9.71
N SER A 845 37.32 22.75 -9.87
CA SER A 845 37.19 24.18 -9.57
C SER A 845 36.31 24.95 -10.58
N MET A 846 36.23 24.48 -11.82
CA MET A 846 35.29 25.03 -12.81
C MET A 846 33.84 24.60 -12.54
N LEU A 847 33.61 23.35 -12.13
CA LEU A 847 32.28 22.87 -11.71
C LEU A 847 31.82 23.47 -10.38
N SER A 848 32.73 23.75 -9.44
CA SER A 848 32.39 24.42 -8.18
C SER A 848 31.91 25.86 -8.36
N SER A 849 32.35 26.56 -9.43
CA SER A 849 31.88 27.92 -9.75
C SER A 849 30.39 27.99 -10.14
N ILE A 850 29.80 26.87 -10.59
CA ILE A 850 28.36 26.77 -10.89
C ILE A 850 27.59 26.28 -9.65
N SER A 851 28.21 25.43 -8.83
CA SER A 851 27.59 24.78 -7.64
C SER A 851 27.34 25.73 -6.46
N HIS A 852 27.98 26.91 -6.40
CA HIS A 852 27.73 27.91 -5.35
C HIS A 852 26.36 28.63 -5.43
N SER A 853 25.49 28.29 -6.38
CA SER A 853 24.32 29.10 -6.74
C SER A 853 22.96 28.61 -6.21
N VAL A 854 22.85 27.45 -5.55
CA VAL A 854 21.55 26.95 -5.03
C VAL A 854 21.63 26.40 -3.59
N PRO A 855 20.84 26.93 -2.64
CA PRO A 855 20.79 26.41 -1.27
C PRO A 855 20.37 24.93 -1.21
N ALA A 856 21.10 24.11 -0.46
CA ALA A 856 20.84 22.69 -0.18
C ALA A 856 19.35 22.37 0.09
N LYS A 857 18.70 23.26 0.85
CA LYS A 857 17.34 23.14 1.34
C LYS A 857 16.28 23.18 0.23
N ASN A 858 16.59 23.76 -0.93
CA ASN A 858 15.62 23.90 -2.02
C ASN A 858 15.61 22.68 -2.94
N ILE A 859 16.72 21.95 -3.12
CA ILE A 859 16.76 20.82 -4.07
C ILE A 859 16.74 19.45 -3.35
N SER A 860 16.87 19.40 -2.02
CA SER A 860 16.94 18.15 -1.24
C SER A 860 15.81 17.16 -1.53
N TRP A 861 14.62 17.64 -1.89
CA TRP A 861 13.50 16.79 -2.26
C TRP A 861 13.69 15.94 -3.50
N LEU A 862 14.43 16.45 -4.48
CA LEU A 862 14.65 15.74 -5.73
C LEU A 862 15.39 14.44 -5.44
N SER A 863 16.37 14.48 -4.53
CA SER A 863 17.10 13.30 -4.08
C SER A 863 16.16 12.24 -3.51
N ILE A 864 15.12 12.66 -2.79
CA ILE A 864 14.20 11.76 -2.09
C ILE A 864 13.14 11.23 -3.02
N LEU A 865 12.62 12.07 -3.91
CA LEU A 865 11.76 11.60 -4.98
C LEU A 865 12.48 10.54 -5.81
N CYS A 866 13.76 10.75 -6.15
CA CYS A 866 14.57 9.77 -6.86
C CYS A 866 14.75 8.48 -6.07
N ILE A 867 15.13 8.55 -4.79
CA ILE A 867 15.30 7.37 -3.93
C ILE A 867 13.97 6.62 -3.76
N VAL A 868 12.85 7.33 -3.56
CA VAL A 868 11.51 6.76 -3.44
C VAL A 868 11.09 6.08 -4.74
N LEU A 869 11.27 6.74 -5.88
CA LEU A 869 10.92 6.19 -7.19
C LEU A 869 11.78 4.97 -7.54
N PHE A 870 13.07 5.02 -7.23
CA PHE A 870 13.99 3.90 -7.38
C PHE A 870 13.49 2.67 -6.59
N ASN A 871 13.24 2.85 -5.30
CA ASN A 871 12.77 1.78 -4.40
C ASN A 871 11.39 1.24 -4.79
N LEU A 872 10.50 2.11 -5.26
CA LEU A 872 9.18 1.74 -5.76
C LEU A 872 9.30 0.85 -7.00
N MET A 873 10.09 1.27 -8.00
CA MET A 873 10.26 0.50 -9.24
C MET A 873 10.97 -0.83 -8.99
N PHE A 874 11.97 -0.85 -8.10
CA PHE A 874 12.61 -2.08 -7.67
C PHE A 874 11.61 -3.05 -7.04
N SER A 875 10.86 -2.60 -6.03
CA SER A 875 9.94 -3.45 -5.26
C SER A 875 8.74 -3.92 -6.05
N LEU A 876 8.34 -3.17 -7.08
CA LEU A 876 7.24 -3.54 -7.99
C LEU A 876 7.58 -4.77 -8.84
N ALA A 877 8.83 -4.91 -9.30
CA ALA A 877 9.20 -5.94 -10.26
C ALA A 877 10.53 -6.64 -9.95
N TRP A 878 11.64 -5.91 -9.89
CA TRP A 878 12.98 -6.51 -9.78
C TRP A 878 13.18 -7.30 -8.48
N GLY A 879 12.64 -6.80 -7.36
CA GLY A 879 12.61 -7.52 -6.09
C GLY A 879 11.93 -8.89 -6.19
N PRO A 880 10.62 -8.97 -6.48
CA PRO A 880 9.89 -10.24 -6.48
C PRO A 880 10.18 -11.13 -7.70
N VAL A 881 10.32 -10.57 -8.90
CA VAL A 881 10.42 -11.35 -10.13
C VAL A 881 11.75 -12.10 -10.22
N ALA A 882 12.85 -11.51 -9.74
CA ALA A 882 14.16 -12.16 -9.81
C ALA A 882 14.20 -13.49 -9.06
N TRP A 883 13.75 -13.49 -7.80
CA TRP A 883 13.70 -14.68 -6.96
C TRP A 883 12.68 -15.71 -7.47
N LEU A 884 11.55 -15.26 -8.02
CA LEU A 884 10.57 -16.14 -8.64
C LEU A 884 11.12 -16.84 -9.88
N VAL A 885 11.68 -16.08 -10.82
CA VAL A 885 12.23 -16.61 -12.08
C VAL A 885 13.32 -17.63 -11.77
N MET A 886 14.21 -17.34 -10.81
CA MET A 886 15.22 -18.30 -10.34
C MET A 886 14.60 -19.62 -9.87
N ALA A 887 13.47 -19.58 -9.17
CA ALA A 887 12.77 -20.79 -8.71
C ALA A 887 11.99 -21.51 -9.83
N GLU A 888 11.59 -20.81 -10.89
CA GLU A 888 10.78 -21.34 -12.00
C GLU A 888 11.64 -21.97 -13.12
N ILE A 889 12.74 -21.33 -13.54
CA ILE A 889 13.44 -21.71 -14.78
C ILE A 889 14.47 -22.84 -14.59
N ASN A 890 14.94 -23.07 -13.36
CA ASN A 890 15.98 -24.05 -13.12
C ASN A 890 15.40 -25.49 -13.11
N PRO A 891 15.98 -26.42 -13.91
CA PRO A 891 15.53 -27.81 -14.00
C PRO A 891 15.54 -28.51 -12.64
N LEU A 892 14.57 -29.38 -12.38
CA LEU A 892 14.39 -30.03 -11.08
C LEU A 892 15.65 -30.77 -10.58
N ARG A 893 16.39 -31.40 -11.51
CA ARG A 893 17.61 -32.18 -11.22
C ARG A 893 18.79 -31.36 -10.68
N VAL A 894 18.89 -30.09 -11.05
CA VAL A 894 19.99 -29.19 -10.66
C VAL A 894 19.50 -28.00 -9.83
N ARG A 895 18.20 -27.90 -9.55
CA ARG A 895 17.58 -26.73 -8.93
C ARG A 895 18.25 -26.31 -7.62
N GLY A 896 18.57 -27.26 -6.75
CA GLY A 896 19.26 -26.98 -5.48
C GLY A 896 20.61 -26.28 -5.71
N PHE A 897 21.45 -26.85 -6.57
CA PHE A 897 22.75 -26.29 -6.94
C PHE A 897 22.64 -24.97 -7.72
N ALA A 898 21.74 -24.89 -8.71
CA ALA A 898 21.54 -23.71 -9.56
C ALA A 898 21.02 -22.51 -8.76
N CYS A 899 20.02 -22.71 -7.91
CA CYS A 899 19.51 -21.68 -7.01
C CYS A 899 20.56 -21.27 -5.97
N SER A 900 21.38 -22.20 -5.50
CA SER A 900 22.52 -21.91 -4.62
C SER A 900 23.56 -21.04 -5.30
N LEU A 901 23.93 -21.33 -6.55
CA LEU A 901 24.89 -20.51 -7.31
C LEU A 901 24.34 -19.12 -7.65
N ALA A 902 23.04 -19.03 -7.99
CA ALA A 902 22.38 -17.76 -8.22
C ALA A 902 22.30 -16.91 -6.94
N ALA A 903 21.92 -17.51 -5.81
CA ALA A 903 21.91 -16.85 -4.50
C ALA A 903 23.32 -16.46 -4.03
N LEU A 904 24.32 -17.31 -4.26
CA LEU A 904 25.72 -17.00 -4.00
C LEU A 904 26.17 -15.76 -4.77
N THR A 905 25.80 -15.69 -6.06
CA THR A 905 26.09 -14.53 -6.90
C THR A 905 25.39 -13.29 -6.36
N ASN A 906 24.11 -13.40 -6.01
CA ASN A 906 23.33 -12.33 -5.39
C ASN A 906 24.07 -11.76 -4.17
N TRP A 907 24.37 -12.61 -3.19
CA TRP A 907 24.99 -12.19 -1.94
C TRP A 907 26.43 -11.71 -2.10
N SER A 908 27.16 -12.24 -3.08
CA SER A 908 28.50 -11.76 -3.42
C SER A 908 28.46 -10.35 -4.02
N MET A 909 27.54 -10.10 -4.96
CA MET A 909 27.35 -8.76 -5.53
C MET A 909 26.84 -7.77 -4.47
N ALA A 910 25.91 -8.18 -3.62
CA ALA A 910 25.44 -7.40 -2.46
C ALA A 910 26.61 -6.96 -1.55
N PHE A 911 27.51 -7.89 -1.22
CA PHE A 911 28.71 -7.60 -0.44
C PHE A 911 29.62 -6.60 -1.16
N VAL A 912 29.94 -6.85 -2.45
CA VAL A 912 30.82 -5.97 -3.23
C VAL A 912 30.23 -4.55 -3.29
N VAL A 913 28.97 -4.40 -3.63
CA VAL A 913 28.31 -3.09 -3.77
C VAL A 913 28.27 -2.36 -2.43
N THR A 914 27.88 -3.04 -1.34
CA THR A 914 27.77 -2.43 -0.01
C THR A 914 29.13 -2.03 0.55
N TYR A 915 30.15 -2.89 0.41
CA TYR A 915 31.50 -2.63 0.90
C TYR A 915 32.23 -1.56 0.09
N THR A 916 32.11 -1.61 -1.25
CA THR A 916 32.82 -0.67 -2.14
C THR A 916 32.15 0.69 -2.27
N TYR A 917 30.90 0.87 -1.81
CA TYR A 917 30.15 2.12 -1.95
C TYR A 917 30.96 3.36 -1.49
N ASN A 918 31.47 3.36 -0.27
CA ASN A 918 32.25 4.50 0.25
C ASN A 918 33.55 4.72 -0.56
N SER A 919 34.17 3.65 -1.05
CA SER A 919 35.37 3.73 -1.89
C SER A 919 35.07 4.29 -3.29
N LEU A 920 33.95 3.88 -3.90
CA LEU A 920 33.44 4.40 -5.17
C LEU A 920 33.09 5.88 -5.06
N VAL A 921 32.44 6.28 -3.97
CA VAL A 921 32.14 7.68 -3.68
C VAL A 921 33.42 8.50 -3.56
N ASN A 922 34.46 7.97 -2.93
CA ASN A 922 35.75 8.67 -2.81
C ASN A 922 36.53 8.73 -4.13
N ALA A 923 36.45 7.71 -4.97
CA ALA A 923 37.19 7.63 -6.23
C ALA A 923 36.49 8.35 -7.41
N LEU A 924 35.17 8.19 -7.53
CA LEU A 924 34.36 8.66 -8.67
C LEU A 924 33.41 9.81 -8.32
N THR A 925 33.39 10.27 -7.06
CA THR A 925 32.39 11.19 -6.47
C THR A 925 30.98 10.56 -6.35
N ILE A 926 30.10 11.16 -5.53
CA ILE A 926 28.75 10.65 -5.26
C ILE A 926 27.94 10.52 -6.57
N GLN A 927 27.96 11.55 -7.41
CA GLN A 927 27.29 11.56 -8.71
C GLN A 927 27.78 10.45 -9.65
N GLY A 928 29.10 10.22 -9.72
CA GLY A 928 29.69 9.20 -10.57
C GLY A 928 29.30 7.78 -10.14
N THR A 929 29.17 7.57 -8.82
CA THR A 929 28.71 6.30 -8.26
C THR A 929 27.27 5.98 -8.68
N TYR A 930 26.36 6.96 -8.61
CA TYR A 930 24.97 6.75 -9.05
C TYR A 930 24.84 6.55 -10.56
N TRP A 931 25.66 7.22 -11.38
CA TRP A 931 25.67 6.99 -12.83
C TRP A 931 26.18 5.59 -13.21
N VAL A 932 27.14 5.03 -12.47
CA VAL A 932 27.56 3.63 -12.63
C VAL A 932 26.37 2.69 -12.37
N TYR A 933 25.65 2.88 -11.26
CA TYR A 933 24.46 2.08 -10.95
C TYR A 933 23.32 2.26 -11.96
N ALA A 934 23.13 3.47 -12.50
CA ALA A 934 22.18 3.73 -13.56
C ALA A 934 22.53 2.97 -14.86
N GLY A 935 23.81 2.99 -15.25
CA GLY A 935 24.32 2.24 -16.39
C GLY A 935 24.09 0.73 -16.23
N ILE A 936 24.35 0.19 -15.05
CA ILE A 936 24.09 -1.21 -14.73
C ILE A 936 22.59 -1.53 -14.80
N SER A 937 21.72 -0.65 -14.30
CA SER A 937 20.27 -0.83 -14.39
C SER A 937 19.78 -0.85 -15.85
N PHE A 938 20.37 -0.03 -16.72
CA PHE A 938 20.11 -0.06 -18.16
C PHE A 938 20.63 -1.34 -18.84
N LEU A 939 21.80 -1.83 -18.45
CA LEU A 939 22.30 -3.13 -18.92
C LEU A 939 21.38 -4.28 -18.45
N GLY A 940 20.84 -4.19 -17.24
CA GLY A 940 19.82 -5.11 -16.72
C GLY A 940 18.54 -5.10 -17.57
N PHE A 941 18.09 -3.93 -18.02
CA PHE A 941 16.99 -3.82 -18.99
C PHE A 941 17.29 -4.57 -20.29
N LEU A 942 18.46 -4.35 -20.90
CA LEU A 942 18.87 -5.03 -22.14
C LEU A 942 18.95 -6.55 -21.94
N PHE A 943 19.51 -6.99 -20.81
CA PHE A 943 19.60 -8.41 -20.46
C PHE A 943 18.21 -9.07 -20.41
N VAL A 944 17.26 -8.47 -19.69
CA VAL A 944 15.88 -8.98 -19.61
C VAL A 944 15.17 -8.89 -20.95
N TYR A 945 15.42 -7.85 -21.73
CA TYR A 945 14.84 -7.70 -23.07
C TYR A 945 15.27 -8.82 -24.02
N PHE A 946 16.54 -9.21 -24.04
CA PHE A 946 17.03 -10.20 -25.00
C PHE A 946 17.00 -11.65 -24.51
N LEU A 947 17.27 -11.91 -23.23
CA LEU A 947 17.56 -13.28 -22.75
C LEU A 947 16.44 -13.92 -21.92
N LEU A 948 15.55 -13.15 -21.29
CA LEU A 948 14.54 -13.70 -20.40
C LEU A 948 13.27 -14.15 -21.18
N PRO A 949 12.91 -15.45 -21.17
CA PRO A 949 11.62 -15.90 -21.71
C PRO A 949 10.47 -15.64 -20.75
N GLU A 950 9.24 -15.62 -21.26
CA GLU A 950 8.04 -15.49 -20.44
C GLU A 950 7.64 -16.84 -19.82
N THR A 951 7.49 -16.85 -18.49
CA THR A 951 7.16 -18.02 -17.67
C THR A 951 5.71 -18.03 -17.16
N LYS A 952 4.98 -16.92 -17.31
CA LYS A 952 3.58 -16.80 -16.86
C LYS A 952 2.70 -17.93 -17.40
N GLY A 953 1.96 -18.57 -16.49
CA GLY A 953 0.92 -19.55 -16.82
C GLY A 953 1.43 -20.92 -17.26
N LYS A 954 2.75 -21.14 -17.25
CA LYS A 954 3.37 -22.40 -17.67
C LYS A 954 3.68 -23.32 -16.49
N THR A 955 3.56 -24.63 -16.68
CA THR A 955 4.04 -25.62 -15.70
C THR A 955 5.57 -25.57 -15.60
N LEU A 956 6.18 -26.10 -14.53
CA LEU A 956 7.64 -26.07 -14.41
C LEU A 956 8.29 -26.94 -15.50
N GLU A 957 7.58 -28.00 -15.86
CA GLU A 957 7.94 -28.99 -16.85
C GLU A 957 7.85 -28.39 -18.27
N GLU A 958 6.84 -27.56 -18.56
CA GLU A 958 6.76 -26.77 -19.81
C GLU A 958 7.88 -25.73 -19.90
N ILE A 959 8.24 -25.08 -18.79
CA ILE A 959 9.36 -24.11 -18.77
C ILE A 959 10.68 -24.83 -19.05
N GLU A 960 10.89 -26.00 -18.46
CA GLU A 960 12.06 -26.84 -18.73
C GLU A 960 12.13 -27.25 -20.22
N ALA A 961 10.99 -27.57 -20.83
CA ALA A 961 10.91 -27.90 -22.25
C ALA A 961 11.30 -26.74 -23.19
N ILE A 962 11.11 -25.46 -22.81
CA ILE A 962 11.53 -24.30 -23.62
C ILE A 962 13.04 -24.31 -23.90
N PHE A 963 13.83 -24.82 -22.94
CA PHE A 963 15.28 -24.85 -23.05
C PHE A 963 15.82 -26.14 -23.66
N ASN A 964 14.95 -27.13 -23.85
CA ASN A 964 15.28 -28.45 -24.38
C ASN A 964 15.02 -28.48 -25.90
N LYS A 965 16.08 -28.48 -26.72
CA LYS A 965 15.99 -28.29 -28.18
C LYS A 965 15.51 -29.53 -28.96
N ASP A 966 15.29 -30.68 -28.32
CA ASP A 966 15.08 -31.95 -29.02
C ASP A 966 13.62 -32.42 -29.18
N LYS A 967 12.59 -31.59 -28.92
CA LYS A 967 11.20 -31.98 -29.21
C LYS A 967 10.35 -30.85 -29.77
N HIS A 968 10.35 -30.71 -31.10
CA HIS A 968 9.32 -30.01 -31.86
C HIS A 968 7.99 -30.82 -32.01
N ASN A 969 7.80 -31.93 -31.26
CA ASN A 969 6.61 -32.78 -31.34
C ASN A 969 5.67 -32.61 -30.13
N TYR A 970 5.25 -31.39 -29.84
CA TYR A 970 3.97 -31.17 -29.17
C TYR A 970 3.06 -30.46 -30.18
N GLU A 971 2.53 -31.25 -31.11
CA GLU A 971 1.36 -30.82 -31.89
C GLU A 971 0.24 -30.51 -30.90
N ARG A 972 -0.33 -29.32 -31.08
CA ARG A 972 -1.64 -28.94 -30.54
C ARG A 972 -2.61 -30.09 -30.73
N ILE A 973 -3.10 -30.65 -29.64
CA ILE A 973 -4.45 -31.20 -29.65
C ILE A 973 -5.34 -29.99 -29.35
N ASP A 974 -5.96 -29.50 -30.42
CA ASP A 974 -6.88 -28.34 -30.44
C ASP A 974 -8.10 -28.52 -29.52
#